data_AF-A0AAE1RZY0-F1
#
_entry.id   AF-A0AAE1RZY0-F1
#
_cell.length_a   1.000
_cell.length_b   1.000
_cell.length_c   1.000
_cell.angle_alpha   90.00
_cell.angle_beta   90.00
_cell.angle_gamma   90.00
#
_symmetry.space_group_name_H-M   'P 1'
#
loop_
_entity.id
_entity.type
_entity.pdbx_description
1 polymer ?
#
loop_
_entity_poly.entity_id
_entity_poly.type
_entity_poly.pdbx_seq_one_letter_code
_entity_poly.pdbx_strand_id
1 'polypeptide(L)'
;MASLALVLALLFFSISTLEAEYYAPTPYKNYAPSTKKSMNVIDSCWRIKSNWAKNRKALADCAVGYGKSAMGGKLGAIYVVTNPSDDPVNPKPGTLRYGVIQTKPLWIIFSKDMVITLKNELMINSYKTIDGRGAKVEIAYGPCITIQRVSHVIIHGISIHDCKPGKKGIVRDSPVHAGHRNGADGDGIVIFGASQIWIDHCYLARCTDGLIDVIHASTGVTISNSYFTQHDKVMLFGHNDNNKEDKVMKVTVAFNYFGPGLIERMPRVRLGYAHVANNRYEKWLMYAIGGSANPTIFSEGNYFFASKSAQVTKREAKNGWKNWKWRSSKDKFMGGAYFIPSGYGSCSPYYTKAQSFPVADGSMVPSLTADAGPLRCTAYKSIKSSHEHATKEVHDYLPSYYPQPHKNLLNVIDSCWRLNDDWSSNRKAFADCTIGFGSSTIGGKNGDIYVVTDPSDDPVNPKPGTLRYGAIQSEPLWIIFKSDMVLTLKNELMVNSYKTIDGRGAKIEIFNGPCITLDYVTNVIIHGISIHDCKPGKKGMVRSSPEHVGERLGSDGDAISVFGSSNIWIDHCYLARATDGLLDVTHASTAVTISNNYFTEHDKVMLLGHNDDYIADRSMKVTVVFNHFGRELVQRMPRVRHGYAHVANNYYDQWLMYAIGGSANPTILSEGNYFIAPDKAYNKEVTKRETEEKGWKSWKWRSSKDVFLNGAYFLPSGYGSIAPKYTREQSFIVAQGSLTPSLTSDAGPLQCVVNEPC
;
A
#
# COMPACT_ATOMS: atom_id res chain seq x y z
N MET A 1 -30.02 1.36 70.99
CA MET A 1 -28.88 1.19 71.93
C MET A 1 -27.85 0.29 71.27
N ALA A 2 -26.57 0.72 71.27
CA ALA A 2 -25.28 -0.01 71.09
C ALA A 2 -25.16 -1.06 69.96
N SER A 3 -24.31 -0.92 68.93
CA SER A 3 -22.83 -0.82 68.86
C SER A 3 -22.10 -2.18 68.80
N LEU A 4 -21.33 -2.37 67.71
CA LEU A 4 -20.08 -3.17 67.54
C LEU A 4 -20.13 -4.69 67.86
N ALA A 5 -19.41 -5.63 67.24
CA ALA A 5 -18.33 -5.66 66.25
C ALA A 5 -18.10 -7.14 65.82
N LEU A 6 -17.24 -7.35 64.80
CA LEU A 6 -16.39 -8.55 64.57
C LEU A 6 -17.14 -9.81 64.02
N VAL A 7 -16.72 -10.60 63.01
CA VAL A 7 -15.43 -10.99 62.42
C VAL A 7 -15.69 -11.50 60.97
N LEU A 8 -14.69 -11.33 60.08
CA LEU A 8 -14.57 -11.91 58.74
C LEU A 8 -14.63 -13.46 58.71
N ALA A 9 -15.26 -14.06 57.69
CA ALA A 9 -14.59 -14.84 56.62
C ALA A 9 -15.50 -15.92 55.97
N LEU A 10 -15.21 -16.20 54.69
CA LEU A 10 -15.56 -17.39 53.87
C LEU A 10 -17.00 -17.46 53.33
N LEU A 11 -17.34 -18.03 52.16
CA LEU A 11 -16.76 -18.19 50.82
C LEU A 11 -17.89 -18.91 50.00
N PHE A 12 -18.02 -18.61 48.70
CA PHE A 12 -18.69 -19.36 47.61
C PHE A 12 -20.24 -19.43 47.46
N PHE A 13 -20.71 -18.73 46.41
CA PHE A 13 -21.54 -19.15 45.23
C PHE A 13 -22.90 -19.89 45.38
N SER A 14 -23.94 -19.28 44.79
CA SER A 14 -24.87 -19.94 43.83
C SER A 14 -25.64 -18.90 42.98
N ILE A 15 -25.81 -19.18 41.68
CA ILE A 15 -26.42 -18.37 40.62
C ILE A 15 -27.89 -18.78 40.43
N SER A 16 -28.81 -17.82 40.17
CA SER A 16 -29.91 -17.97 39.18
C SER A 16 -30.70 -16.66 38.88
N THR A 17 -30.51 -16.20 37.64
CA THR A 17 -31.45 -15.65 36.61
C THR A 17 -32.75 -14.88 36.94
N LEU A 18 -32.77 -13.63 36.44
CA LEU A 18 -33.67 -13.01 35.44
C LEU A 18 -35.21 -13.20 35.50
N GLU A 19 -35.92 -12.07 35.44
CA GLU A 19 -36.89 -11.80 34.35
C GLU A 19 -37.06 -10.29 34.12
N ALA A 20 -37.46 -9.94 32.90
CA ALA A 20 -37.37 -8.63 32.27
C ALA A 20 -38.75 -7.99 32.06
N GLU A 21 -38.82 -6.65 32.11
CA GLU A 21 -39.95 -5.91 31.53
C GLU A 21 -39.50 -4.98 30.40
N TYR A 22 -40.31 -5.02 29.37
CA TYR A 22 -40.16 -4.52 28.01
C TYR A 22 -40.46 -3.02 27.93
N TYR A 23 -39.62 -2.22 27.26
CA TYR A 23 -40.04 -0.95 26.67
C TYR A 23 -39.53 -0.86 25.22
N ALA A 24 -40.48 -0.65 24.30
CA ALA A 24 -40.28 -0.66 22.86
C ALA A 24 -39.44 0.54 22.35
N PRO A 25 -38.65 0.35 21.27
CA PRO A 25 -37.79 1.39 20.71
C PRO A 25 -38.58 2.38 19.83
N THR A 26 -38.33 3.68 20.03
CA THR A 26 -38.68 4.74 19.07
C THR A 26 -37.86 4.61 17.77
N PRO A 27 -38.41 4.95 16.59
CA PRO A 27 -37.74 4.73 15.32
C PRO A 27 -36.52 5.65 15.18
N TYR A 28 -35.35 5.05 14.97
CA TYR A 28 -34.14 5.77 14.58
C TYR A 28 -34.40 6.50 13.25
N LYS A 29 -34.31 7.83 13.26
CA LYS A 29 -34.19 8.63 12.03
C LYS A 29 -32.92 8.17 11.30
N ASN A 30 -33.11 7.69 10.07
CA ASN A 30 -32.07 7.33 9.12
C ASN A 30 -31.07 8.49 8.94
N TYR A 31 -29.90 8.39 9.55
CA TYR A 31 -28.70 9.04 9.04
C TYR A 31 -28.05 8.08 8.04
N ALA A 32 -28.38 8.24 6.77
CA ALA A 32 -27.56 7.69 5.70
C ALA A 32 -26.14 8.31 5.83
N PRO A 33 -25.06 7.53 6.01
CA PRO A 33 -23.72 8.08 6.05
C PRO A 33 -23.38 8.64 4.68
N SER A 34 -22.99 9.92 4.64
CA SER A 34 -22.68 10.61 3.39
C SER A 34 -21.52 9.94 2.65
N THR A 35 -21.63 9.85 1.32
CA THR A 35 -20.64 9.34 0.38
C THR A 35 -19.37 10.22 0.22
N LYS A 36 -19.09 11.13 1.17
CA LYS A 36 -17.86 11.93 1.21
C LYS A 36 -16.84 11.27 2.14
N LYS A 37 -15.62 11.05 1.64
CA LYS A 37 -14.44 10.74 2.44
C LYS A 37 -14.33 11.74 3.60
N SER A 38 -14.54 11.28 4.83
CA SER A 38 -14.53 12.10 6.03
C SER A 38 -13.08 12.46 6.41
N MET A 39 -12.62 13.66 6.03
CA MET A 39 -11.34 14.19 6.50
C MET A 39 -11.45 14.59 7.98
N ASN A 40 -10.41 14.29 8.76
CA ASN A 40 -10.31 14.76 10.13
C ASN A 40 -10.06 16.29 10.18
N VAL A 41 -10.10 16.85 11.39
CA VAL A 41 -9.99 18.31 11.63
C VAL A 41 -8.65 18.91 11.17
N ILE A 42 -7.55 18.16 11.25
CA ILE A 42 -6.23 18.62 10.82
C ILE A 42 -6.20 18.67 9.30
N ASP A 43 -6.59 17.57 8.66
CA ASP A 43 -6.56 17.41 7.21
C ASP A 43 -7.51 18.35 6.51
N SER A 44 -8.73 18.49 7.02
CA SER A 44 -9.73 19.40 6.48
C SER A 44 -9.29 20.87 6.51
N CYS A 45 -8.47 21.26 7.49
CA CYS A 45 -7.96 22.64 7.62
C CYS A 45 -7.07 23.08 6.44
N TRP A 46 -6.27 22.17 5.87
CA TRP A 46 -5.34 22.51 4.78
C TRP A 46 -5.59 21.77 3.46
N ARG A 47 -6.07 20.52 3.47
CA ARG A 47 -6.24 19.70 2.26
C ARG A 47 -7.44 20.08 1.41
N ILE A 48 -8.46 20.73 1.99
CA ILE A 48 -9.62 21.24 1.23
C ILE A 48 -9.19 22.37 0.26
N LYS A 49 -8.05 23.02 0.51
CA LYS A 49 -7.52 24.06 -0.36
C LYS A 49 -6.62 23.42 -1.42
N SER A 50 -7.06 23.44 -2.69
CA SER A 50 -6.35 22.85 -3.83
C SER A 50 -4.98 23.50 -4.13
N ASN A 51 -4.68 24.65 -3.53
CA ASN A 51 -3.47 25.43 -3.78
C ASN A 51 -2.34 25.22 -2.75
N TRP A 52 -2.32 24.08 -2.05
CA TRP A 52 -1.32 23.79 -0.99
C TRP A 52 0.12 24.08 -1.43
N ALA A 53 0.49 23.85 -2.70
CA ALA A 53 1.85 24.12 -3.20
C ALA A 53 2.19 25.62 -3.19
N LYS A 54 1.21 26.49 -3.52
CA LYS A 54 1.35 27.95 -3.46
C LYS A 54 1.23 28.51 -2.04
N ASN A 55 0.52 27.80 -1.16
CA ASN A 55 0.28 28.21 0.23
C ASN A 55 0.79 27.17 1.25
N ARG A 56 1.99 26.65 1.01
CA ARG A 56 2.54 25.48 1.73
C ARG A 56 2.56 25.69 3.25
N LYS A 57 2.87 26.92 3.65
CA LYS A 57 3.03 27.36 5.03
C LYS A 57 1.71 27.41 5.83
N ALA A 58 0.56 27.42 5.17
CA ALA A 58 -0.75 27.38 5.85
C ALA A 58 -0.96 26.10 6.66
N LEU A 59 -0.23 25.02 6.35
CA LEU A 59 -0.21 23.79 7.16
C LEU A 59 0.06 24.08 8.65
N ALA A 60 0.98 25.01 8.97
CA ALA A 60 1.36 25.30 10.35
C ALA A 60 0.21 25.88 11.21
N ASP A 61 -0.90 26.29 10.59
CA ASP A 61 -2.09 26.76 11.31
C ASP A 61 -3.05 25.63 11.68
N CYS A 62 -2.81 24.41 11.21
CA CYS A 62 -3.75 23.29 11.28
C CYS A 62 -3.48 22.28 12.40
N ALA A 63 -2.36 22.41 13.13
CA ALA A 63 -2.11 21.59 14.30
C ALA A 63 -3.25 21.70 15.33
N VAL A 64 -3.44 20.66 16.13
CA VAL A 64 -4.36 20.63 17.29
C VAL A 64 -3.64 20.03 18.51
N GLY A 65 -4.30 20.03 19.67
CA GLY A 65 -3.75 19.46 20.89
C GLY A 65 -2.57 20.25 21.45
N TYR A 66 -1.72 19.60 22.25
CA TYR A 66 -0.63 20.29 22.95
C TYR A 66 0.46 20.86 22.03
N GLY A 67 0.65 20.27 20.84
CA GLY A 67 1.53 20.78 19.78
C GLY A 67 0.94 21.93 18.95
N LYS A 68 -0.26 22.45 19.26
CA LYS A 68 -0.94 23.51 18.50
C LYS A 68 -0.04 24.71 18.16
N SER A 69 0.85 25.08 19.08
CA SER A 69 1.73 26.25 18.94
C SER A 69 2.99 25.98 18.12
N ALA A 70 3.18 24.77 17.56
CA ALA A 70 4.31 24.47 16.69
C ALA A 70 4.20 25.27 15.39
N MET A 71 4.97 26.35 15.27
CA MET A 71 4.96 27.23 14.10
C MET A 71 5.89 26.74 12.99
N GLY A 72 6.86 25.88 13.34
CA GLY A 72 7.90 25.45 12.42
C GLY A 72 8.62 26.65 11.79
N GLY A 73 8.89 26.54 10.49
CA GLY A 73 9.48 27.59 9.67
C GLY A 73 8.49 28.56 9.03
N LYS A 74 7.26 28.70 9.54
CA LYS A 74 6.18 29.47 8.90
C LYS A 74 6.61 30.89 8.46
N LEU A 75 7.33 31.60 9.33
CA LEU A 75 7.79 32.97 9.08
C LEU A 75 9.13 33.06 8.32
N GLY A 76 9.69 31.91 7.94
CA GLY A 76 11.00 31.78 7.32
C GLY A 76 11.00 31.77 5.79
N ALA A 77 12.18 31.82 5.18
CA ALA A 77 12.31 31.56 3.74
C ALA A 77 12.03 30.09 3.40
N ILE A 78 11.68 29.80 2.15
CA ILE A 78 11.69 28.43 1.63
C ILE A 78 13.15 28.05 1.36
N TYR A 79 13.56 26.90 1.89
CA TYR A 79 14.85 26.30 1.59
C TYR A 79 14.60 24.98 0.85
N VAL A 80 15.26 24.78 -0.28
CA VAL A 80 15.10 23.59 -1.11
C VAL A 80 16.30 22.67 -0.92
N VAL A 81 16.06 21.49 -0.38
CA VAL A 81 17.03 20.39 -0.41
C VAL A 81 17.11 19.88 -1.83
N THR A 82 18.30 19.95 -2.41
CA THR A 82 18.62 19.48 -3.76
C THR A 82 19.61 18.31 -3.74
N ASN A 83 20.27 18.10 -2.60
CA ASN A 83 21.33 17.12 -2.43
C ASN A 83 21.07 16.23 -1.20
N PRO A 84 20.95 14.90 -1.36
CA PRO A 84 20.69 13.99 -0.25
C PRO A 84 21.93 13.63 0.58
N SER A 85 23.13 14.09 0.17
CA SER A 85 24.35 13.83 0.93
C SER A 85 24.33 14.48 2.31
N ASP A 86 25.07 13.86 3.22
CA ASP A 86 25.24 14.34 4.58
C ASP A 86 26.73 14.48 4.91
N ASP A 87 27.07 15.60 5.54
CA ASP A 87 28.34 15.82 6.23
C ASP A 87 27.99 16.31 7.65
N PRO A 88 28.23 15.49 8.69
CA PRO A 88 27.82 15.82 10.04
C PRO A 88 28.59 17.01 10.61
N VAL A 89 29.75 17.36 10.06
CA VAL A 89 30.62 18.43 10.57
C VAL A 89 30.55 19.67 9.68
N ASN A 90 30.55 19.52 8.36
CA ASN A 90 30.62 20.62 7.39
C ASN A 90 29.53 20.49 6.31
N PRO A 91 28.25 20.57 6.69
CA PRO A 91 27.16 20.41 5.74
C PRO A 91 27.17 21.53 4.69
N LYS A 92 26.94 21.17 3.42
CA LYS A 92 26.95 22.12 2.30
C LYS A 92 25.55 22.68 2.02
N PRO A 93 25.42 23.92 1.53
CA PRO A 93 24.16 24.41 0.98
C PRO A 93 23.53 23.43 -0.03
N GLY A 94 22.22 23.30 -0.02
CA GLY A 94 21.46 22.30 -0.77
C GLY A 94 21.25 20.96 -0.05
N THR A 95 21.96 20.69 1.06
CA THR A 95 21.73 19.48 1.90
C THR A 95 20.65 19.73 2.97
N LEU A 96 20.03 18.64 3.46
CA LEU A 96 19.07 18.73 4.56
C LEU A 96 19.72 19.27 5.84
N ARG A 97 20.90 18.74 6.22
CA ARG A 97 21.61 19.18 7.44
C ARG A 97 21.91 20.67 7.41
N TYR A 98 22.40 21.20 6.28
CA TYR A 98 22.65 22.63 6.18
C TYR A 98 21.38 23.44 6.45
N GLY A 99 20.24 23.03 5.88
CA GLY A 99 18.97 23.73 6.06
C GLY A 99 18.48 23.71 7.52
N VAL A 100 18.48 22.54 8.18
CA VAL A 100 17.87 22.40 9.52
C VAL A 100 18.67 23.06 10.63
N ILE A 101 19.98 23.27 10.46
CA ILE A 101 20.81 23.90 11.49
C ILE A 101 20.77 25.42 11.47
N GLN A 102 20.27 26.05 10.40
CA GLN A 102 20.29 27.51 10.27
C GLN A 102 19.61 28.23 11.43
N THR A 103 20.10 29.40 11.80
CA THR A 103 19.51 30.21 12.89
C THR A 103 18.18 30.84 12.49
N LYS A 104 18.03 31.22 11.22
CA LYS A 104 16.77 31.79 10.71
C LYS A 104 15.67 30.72 10.64
N PRO A 105 14.39 31.11 10.81
CA PRO A 105 13.28 30.21 10.50
C PRO A 105 13.35 29.74 9.05
N LEU A 106 13.10 28.46 8.78
CA LEU A 106 13.12 27.92 7.41
C LEU A 106 12.02 26.88 7.19
N TRP A 107 11.33 27.03 6.06
CA TRP A 107 10.41 26.02 5.52
C TRP A 107 11.15 25.17 4.50
N ILE A 108 11.55 23.97 4.92
CA ILE A 108 12.44 23.09 4.16
C ILE A 108 11.60 22.15 3.30
N ILE A 109 11.89 22.16 2.00
CA ILE A 109 11.22 21.37 0.98
C ILE A 109 12.25 20.57 0.18
N PHE A 110 11.80 19.63 -0.64
CA PHE A 110 12.69 18.77 -1.41
C PHE A 110 12.42 18.97 -2.90
N SER A 111 13.49 19.06 -3.71
CA SER A 111 13.36 19.33 -5.14
C SER A 111 12.88 18.12 -5.95
N LYS A 112 13.10 16.92 -5.42
CA LYS A 112 12.79 15.62 -6.00
C LYS A 112 12.69 14.57 -4.90
N ASP A 113 12.29 13.36 -5.26
CA ASP A 113 12.33 12.19 -4.38
C ASP A 113 13.77 11.95 -3.89
N MET A 114 13.91 11.64 -2.60
CA MET A 114 15.21 11.48 -1.95
C MET A 114 15.16 10.43 -0.85
N VAL A 115 16.19 9.59 -0.84
CA VAL A 115 16.57 8.81 0.35
C VAL A 115 17.80 9.48 0.94
N ILE A 116 17.69 9.93 2.19
CA ILE A 116 18.74 10.65 2.92
C ILE A 116 19.28 9.73 4.00
N THR A 117 20.45 9.16 3.73
CA THR A 117 21.23 8.41 4.73
C THR A 117 22.12 9.38 5.49
N LEU A 118 21.74 9.70 6.72
CA LEU A 118 22.56 10.56 7.56
C LEU A 118 23.78 9.79 8.07
N LYS A 119 24.92 10.46 8.17
CA LYS A 119 26.16 9.87 8.70
C LYS A 119 26.24 9.92 10.22
N ASN A 120 25.51 10.84 10.82
CA ASN A 120 25.31 10.95 12.26
C ASN A 120 23.93 11.59 12.53
N GLU A 121 23.49 11.61 13.79
CA GLU A 121 22.17 12.16 14.14
C GLU A 121 21.96 13.57 13.56
N LEU A 122 20.77 13.83 13.03
CA LEU A 122 20.39 15.11 12.46
C LEU A 122 19.86 16.02 13.56
N MET A 123 20.73 16.90 14.04
CA MET A 123 20.36 17.96 14.97
C MET A 123 19.55 19.04 14.26
N ILE A 124 18.39 19.38 14.81
CA ILE A 124 17.48 20.39 14.24
C ILE A 124 17.45 21.62 15.14
N ASN A 125 17.60 22.81 14.55
CA ASN A 125 17.46 24.08 15.25
C ASN A 125 15.98 24.50 15.40
N SER A 126 15.69 25.50 16.24
CA SER A 126 14.33 26.01 16.41
C SER A 126 13.74 26.60 15.12
N TYR A 127 12.41 26.68 15.04
CA TYR A 127 11.67 27.28 13.92
C TYR A 127 11.95 26.64 12.56
N LYS A 128 11.87 25.31 12.51
CA LYS A 128 12.07 24.53 11.29
C LYS A 128 10.83 23.74 10.93
N THR A 129 10.50 23.76 9.66
CA THR A 129 9.56 22.79 9.08
C THR A 129 10.33 21.93 8.10
N ILE A 130 10.36 20.61 8.31
CA ILE A 130 10.70 19.65 7.27
C ILE A 130 9.38 19.17 6.67
N ASP A 131 9.13 19.47 5.41
CA ASP A 131 7.86 19.13 4.76
C ASP A 131 8.11 18.44 3.42
N GLY A 132 7.71 17.17 3.34
CA GLY A 132 7.94 16.28 2.20
C GLY A 132 6.94 16.43 1.05
N ARG A 133 5.83 17.17 1.20
CA ARG A 133 4.77 17.24 0.16
C ARG A 133 5.30 17.70 -1.20
N GLY A 134 5.22 16.88 -2.25
CA GLY A 134 5.86 17.19 -3.54
C GLY A 134 6.99 16.25 -3.91
N ALA A 135 7.46 15.44 -2.96
CA ALA A 135 8.52 14.46 -3.15
C ALA A 135 8.33 13.28 -2.21
N LYS A 136 8.72 12.08 -2.63
CA LYS A 136 8.91 10.94 -1.74
C LYS A 136 10.24 11.12 -1.00
N VAL A 137 10.18 11.41 0.30
CA VAL A 137 11.36 11.69 1.11
C VAL A 137 11.48 10.65 2.21
N GLU A 138 12.63 9.99 2.25
CA GLU A 138 12.95 8.95 3.22
C GLU A 138 14.21 9.35 3.99
N ILE A 139 14.18 9.29 5.31
CA ILE A 139 15.39 9.33 6.16
C ILE A 139 15.57 7.92 6.70
N ALA A 140 16.60 7.23 6.22
CA ALA A 140 16.75 5.80 6.46
C ALA A 140 18.20 5.33 6.42
N TYR A 141 18.43 4.12 6.95
CA TYR A 141 19.68 3.35 6.88
C TYR A 141 20.89 3.94 7.64
N GLY A 142 20.77 5.13 8.20
CA GLY A 142 21.73 5.74 9.11
C GLY A 142 21.04 6.18 10.41
N PRO A 143 21.72 6.96 11.26
CA PRO A 143 21.05 7.66 12.36
C PRO A 143 19.97 8.59 11.83
N CYS A 144 19.01 8.95 12.68
CA CYS A 144 17.85 9.73 12.24
C CYS A 144 17.80 11.08 12.97
N ILE A 145 16.65 11.48 13.51
CA ILE A 145 16.40 12.86 13.90
C ILE A 145 16.52 13.07 15.40
N THR A 146 17.25 14.11 15.81
CA THR A 146 17.31 14.57 17.20
C THR A 146 16.86 16.03 17.29
N ILE A 147 15.73 16.26 17.96
CA ILE A 147 15.19 17.57 18.33
C ILE A 147 15.55 17.81 19.80
N GLN A 148 16.68 18.46 20.04
CA GLN A 148 17.21 18.64 21.39
C GLN A 148 17.24 20.11 21.79
N ARG A 149 16.59 20.45 22.92
CA ARG A 149 16.63 21.78 23.55
C ARG A 149 16.26 22.93 22.61
N VAL A 150 15.29 22.68 21.73
CA VAL A 150 14.77 23.64 20.75
C VAL A 150 13.25 23.72 20.81
N SER A 151 12.68 24.68 20.10
CA SER A 151 11.23 24.85 20.03
C SER A 151 10.71 25.12 18.61
N HIS A 152 9.40 24.94 18.43
CA HIS A 152 8.70 25.21 17.17
C HIS A 152 9.28 24.43 15.99
N VAL A 153 9.26 23.10 16.07
CA VAL A 153 9.66 22.21 14.96
C VAL A 153 8.44 21.47 14.43
N ILE A 154 8.30 21.43 13.11
CA ILE A 154 7.32 20.62 12.39
C ILE A 154 8.06 19.61 11.52
N ILE A 155 7.70 18.33 11.62
CA ILE A 155 8.12 17.28 10.69
C ILE A 155 6.86 16.74 10.04
N HIS A 156 6.77 16.88 8.72
CA HIS A 156 5.56 16.56 7.98
C HIS A 156 5.83 15.81 6.67
N GLY A 157 5.06 14.75 6.41
CA GLY A 157 4.98 14.15 5.08
C GLY A 157 6.24 13.42 4.63
N ILE A 158 7.03 12.88 5.56
CA ILE A 158 8.26 12.12 5.26
C ILE A 158 8.22 10.72 5.87
N SER A 159 8.96 9.81 5.28
CA SER A 159 9.18 8.46 5.80
C SER A 159 10.47 8.40 6.62
N ILE A 160 10.44 7.79 7.79
CA ILE A 160 11.58 7.62 8.69
C ILE A 160 11.62 6.15 9.11
N HIS A 161 12.59 5.39 8.60
CA HIS A 161 12.62 3.95 8.87
C HIS A 161 14.02 3.38 8.78
N ASP A 162 14.19 2.17 9.32
CA ASP A 162 15.47 1.47 9.29
C ASP A 162 16.62 2.29 9.91
N CYS A 163 16.31 3.15 10.89
CA CYS A 163 17.26 3.99 11.60
C CYS A 163 18.28 3.14 12.36
N LYS A 164 19.54 3.58 12.34
CA LYS A 164 20.69 2.87 12.91
C LYS A 164 21.34 3.68 14.03
N PRO A 165 22.04 3.03 14.97
CA PRO A 165 22.76 3.73 16.01
C PRO A 165 23.79 4.71 15.43
N GLY A 166 23.85 5.91 16.00
CA GLY A 166 24.88 6.91 15.71
C GLY A 166 26.20 6.57 16.37
N LYS A 167 27.31 6.90 15.70
CA LYS A 167 28.66 6.76 16.26
C LYS A 167 29.06 7.99 17.04
N LYS A 168 29.95 7.82 18.01
CA LYS A 168 30.65 8.94 18.66
C LYS A 168 31.35 9.79 17.61
N GLY A 169 31.26 11.11 17.72
CA GLY A 169 31.86 12.00 16.75
C GLY A 169 31.40 13.44 16.86
N ILE A 170 32.01 14.32 16.08
CA ILE A 170 31.60 15.72 15.98
C ILE A 170 30.35 15.82 15.10
N VAL A 171 29.34 16.54 15.59
CA VAL A 171 28.10 16.83 14.86
C VAL A 171 27.77 18.31 15.00
N ARG A 172 27.50 18.95 13.87
CA ARG A 172 27.08 20.34 13.77
C ARG A 172 25.57 20.45 14.04
N ASP A 173 25.20 21.35 14.96
CA ASP A 173 23.81 21.64 15.35
C ASP A 173 23.39 23.09 15.05
N SER A 174 24.35 23.96 14.74
CA SER A 174 24.12 25.34 14.30
C SER A 174 25.24 25.82 13.37
N PRO A 175 25.11 26.98 12.70
CA PRO A 175 26.17 27.48 11.83
C PRO A 175 27.48 27.74 12.57
N VAL A 176 27.41 28.03 13.88
CA VAL A 176 28.55 28.45 14.70
C VAL A 176 29.01 27.40 15.70
N HIS A 177 28.29 26.27 15.85
CA HIS A 177 28.63 25.24 16.82
C HIS A 177 28.59 23.84 16.22
N ALA A 178 29.64 23.07 16.49
CA ALA A 178 29.70 21.63 16.28
C ALA A 178 30.27 20.98 17.55
N GLY A 179 29.52 20.05 18.12
CA GLY A 179 29.82 19.45 19.42
C GLY A 179 30.12 17.96 19.31
N HIS A 180 30.84 17.42 20.29
CA HIS A 180 31.05 15.99 20.41
C HIS A 180 29.77 15.29 20.89
N ARG A 181 29.37 14.24 20.16
CA ARG A 181 28.21 13.40 20.45
C ARG A 181 28.67 12.01 20.86
N ASN A 182 27.91 11.39 21.77
CA ASN A 182 28.22 10.05 22.29
C ASN A 182 27.65 8.90 21.44
N GLY A 183 27.00 9.24 20.31
CA GLY A 183 26.18 8.32 19.55
C GLY A 183 24.70 8.45 19.91
N ALA A 184 23.86 7.84 19.09
CA ALA A 184 22.42 7.80 19.26
C ALA A 184 21.97 6.33 19.18
N ASP A 185 20.87 5.98 19.84
CA ASP A 185 20.44 4.57 19.98
C ASP A 185 19.85 3.99 18.69
N GLY A 186 19.55 4.86 17.72
CA GLY A 186 18.95 4.49 16.44
C GLY A 186 17.43 4.62 16.43
N ASP A 187 16.90 5.54 17.25
CA ASP A 187 15.50 5.94 17.20
C ASP A 187 15.15 6.66 15.90
N GLY A 188 13.88 6.65 15.51
CA GLY A 188 13.37 7.46 14.41
C GLY A 188 13.45 8.96 14.69
N ILE A 189 12.81 9.40 15.76
CA ILE A 189 12.78 10.80 16.21
C ILE A 189 12.95 10.86 17.73
N VAL A 190 13.97 11.58 18.19
CA VAL A 190 14.16 11.90 19.61
C VAL A 190 13.78 13.35 19.88
N ILE A 191 12.92 13.58 20.87
CA ILE A 191 12.49 14.90 21.35
C ILE A 191 13.01 15.05 22.80
N PHE A 192 14.13 15.76 22.95
CA PHE A 192 14.88 15.87 24.19
C PHE A 192 14.83 17.30 24.74
N GLY A 193 14.16 17.53 25.87
CA GLY A 193 14.02 18.87 26.47
C GLY A 193 13.53 19.93 25.49
N ALA A 194 12.67 19.55 24.55
CA ALA A 194 12.18 20.40 23.48
C ALA A 194 10.68 20.70 23.65
N SER A 195 10.20 21.76 23.00
CA SER A 195 8.79 22.15 23.16
C SER A 195 8.13 22.75 21.92
N GLN A 196 6.80 22.69 21.86
CA GLN A 196 6.01 23.10 20.68
C GLN A 196 6.43 22.32 19.42
N ILE A 197 6.26 21.01 19.46
CA ILE A 197 6.66 20.09 18.39
C ILE A 197 5.44 19.45 17.74
N TRP A 198 5.46 19.32 16.42
CA TRP A 198 4.41 18.64 15.67
C TRP A 198 5.00 17.65 14.66
N ILE A 199 4.65 16.38 14.82
CA ILE A 199 4.98 15.29 13.89
C ILE A 199 3.69 14.90 13.20
N ASP A 200 3.63 14.99 11.86
CA ASP A 200 2.38 14.87 11.11
C ASP A 200 2.54 14.14 9.77
N HIS A 201 1.61 13.25 9.40
CA HIS A 201 1.70 12.54 8.11
C HIS A 201 3.05 11.87 7.86
N CYS A 202 3.68 11.32 8.91
CA CYS A 202 4.93 10.59 8.77
C CYS A 202 4.68 9.09 8.67
N TYR A 203 5.58 8.37 7.98
CA TYR A 203 5.65 6.92 8.05
C TYR A 203 6.83 6.54 8.94
N LEU A 204 6.61 5.69 9.95
CA LEU A 204 7.66 5.24 10.86
C LEU A 204 7.65 3.73 11.03
N ALA A 205 8.81 3.09 10.82
CA ALA A 205 8.94 1.64 10.95
C ALA A 205 10.39 1.18 11.15
N ARG A 206 10.58 -0.01 11.73
CA ARG A 206 11.85 -0.76 11.69
C ARG A 206 13.12 -0.03 12.15
N CYS A 207 13.01 0.96 13.05
CA CYS A 207 14.17 1.58 13.69
C CYS A 207 14.88 0.58 14.62
N THR A 208 16.12 0.87 15.02
CA THR A 208 16.93 -0.05 15.84
C THR A 208 16.45 -0.11 17.28
N ASP A 209 16.12 1.03 17.90
CA ASP A 209 15.52 1.05 19.25
C ASP A 209 14.04 1.44 19.21
N GLY A 210 13.68 2.72 19.38
CA GLY A 210 12.31 3.23 19.32
C GLY A 210 11.94 3.94 18.01
N LEU A 211 10.64 4.20 17.76
CA LEU A 211 10.25 5.10 16.65
C LEU A 211 10.25 6.55 17.08
N ILE A 212 9.61 6.87 18.22
CA ILE A 212 9.56 8.24 18.76
C ILE A 212 9.78 8.24 20.27
N ASP A 213 10.78 8.99 20.70
CA ASP A 213 11.08 9.20 22.12
C ASP A 213 10.84 10.66 22.52
N VAL A 214 10.07 10.89 23.58
CA VAL A 214 9.77 12.21 24.16
C VAL A 214 10.22 12.23 25.60
N ILE A 215 11.34 12.89 25.88
CA ILE A 215 12.10 12.72 27.13
C ILE A 215 12.68 14.04 27.66
N HIS A 216 13.08 14.04 28.93
CA HIS A 216 13.76 15.17 29.59
C HIS A 216 12.93 16.47 29.60
N ALA A 217 11.72 16.40 30.15
CA ALA A 217 10.78 17.52 30.27
C ALA A 217 10.24 18.08 28.95
N SER A 218 10.41 17.34 27.84
CA SER A 218 9.78 17.71 26.57
C SER A 218 8.26 17.82 26.72
N THR A 219 7.67 18.89 26.18
CA THR A 219 6.23 19.18 26.38
C THR A 219 5.65 20.02 25.26
N GLY A 220 4.31 20.03 25.11
CA GLY A 220 3.69 20.74 23.99
C GLY A 220 3.91 20.00 22.68
N VAL A 221 3.66 18.68 22.67
CA VAL A 221 3.90 17.81 21.51
C VAL A 221 2.58 17.29 20.96
N THR A 222 2.41 17.31 19.65
CA THR A 222 1.36 16.58 18.92
C THR A 222 2.00 15.62 17.91
N ILE A 223 1.54 14.36 17.91
CA ILE A 223 1.88 13.34 16.92
C ILE A 223 0.58 12.97 16.23
N SER A 224 0.45 13.26 14.94
CA SER A 224 -0.80 13.07 14.21
C SER A 224 -0.67 12.51 12.81
N ASN A 225 -1.78 11.97 12.30
CA ASN A 225 -1.93 11.48 10.92
C ASN A 225 -0.79 10.56 10.44
N SER A 226 -0.04 9.94 11.35
CA SER A 226 1.17 9.19 11.01
C SER A 226 0.87 7.70 10.98
N TYR A 227 1.58 6.98 10.12
CA TYR A 227 1.45 5.54 9.98
C TYR A 227 2.65 4.84 10.61
N PHE A 228 2.38 3.98 11.59
CA PHE A 228 3.36 3.20 12.32
C PHE A 228 3.13 1.71 12.03
N THR A 229 4.19 0.96 11.72
CA THR A 229 4.09 -0.49 11.52
C THR A 229 5.44 -1.18 11.71
N GLN A 230 5.45 -2.51 11.79
CA GLN A 230 6.65 -3.36 11.77
C GLN A 230 7.73 -2.93 12.78
N HIS A 231 7.37 -2.83 14.06
CA HIS A 231 8.30 -2.36 15.08
C HIS A 231 7.91 -2.79 16.49
N ASP A 232 8.90 -2.97 17.36
CA ASP A 232 8.68 -3.40 18.74
C ASP A 232 8.26 -2.23 19.65
N LYS A 233 9.18 -1.28 19.86
CA LYS A 233 9.07 -0.19 20.85
C LYS A 233 8.61 1.11 20.19
N VAL A 234 7.30 1.26 19.97
CA VAL A 234 6.80 2.34 19.10
C VAL A 234 7.08 3.74 19.64
N MET A 235 6.54 4.11 20.81
CA MET A 235 6.69 5.46 21.37
C MET A 235 6.93 5.44 22.87
N LEU A 236 8.02 6.07 23.31
CA LEU A 236 8.36 6.20 24.72
C LEU A 236 8.23 7.65 25.19
N PHE A 237 7.34 7.90 26.14
CA PHE A 237 7.16 9.20 26.77
C PHE A 237 7.71 9.15 28.20
N GLY A 238 8.85 9.79 28.42
CA GLY A 238 9.65 9.74 29.64
C GLY A 238 10.50 8.47 29.71
N HIS A 239 11.82 8.61 29.89
CA HIS A 239 12.77 7.48 29.79
C HIS A 239 12.99 6.73 31.12
N ASN A 240 12.86 7.43 32.25
CA ASN A 240 13.22 6.92 33.59
C ASN A 240 12.10 7.24 34.59
N ASP A 241 11.70 6.24 35.38
CA ASP A 241 10.64 6.33 36.40
C ASP A 241 10.94 7.38 37.49
N ASN A 242 12.22 7.67 37.74
CA ASN A 242 12.68 8.62 38.76
C ASN A 242 12.92 10.03 38.22
N ASN A 243 12.83 10.25 36.90
CA ASN A 243 13.09 11.55 36.31
C ASN A 243 11.88 12.49 36.49
N LYS A 244 11.77 13.10 37.68
CA LYS A 244 10.62 13.94 38.06
C LYS A 244 10.39 15.15 37.15
N GLU A 245 11.37 15.55 36.36
CA GLU A 245 11.22 16.62 35.35
C GLU A 245 10.13 16.28 34.31
N ASP A 246 9.95 14.99 33.98
CA ASP A 246 8.96 14.55 32.97
C ASP A 246 7.49 14.73 33.42
N LYS A 247 7.23 15.17 34.67
CA LYS A 247 5.88 15.51 35.13
C LYS A 247 5.24 16.65 34.33
N VAL A 248 6.04 17.52 33.72
CA VAL A 248 5.54 18.64 32.90
C VAL A 248 5.13 18.21 31.48
N MET A 249 5.48 16.98 31.09
CA MET A 249 5.24 16.46 29.75
C MET A 249 3.75 16.36 29.45
N LYS A 250 3.36 16.94 28.32
CA LYS A 250 2.00 16.90 27.78
C LYS A 250 2.06 16.58 26.30
N VAL A 251 1.54 15.42 25.91
CA VAL A 251 1.57 14.91 24.53
C VAL A 251 0.15 14.60 24.04
N THR A 252 -0.13 14.96 22.80
CA THR A 252 -1.34 14.54 22.07
C THR A 252 -0.96 13.54 20.98
N VAL A 253 -1.60 12.39 20.97
CA VAL A 253 -1.46 11.36 19.93
C VAL A 253 -2.81 11.24 19.25
N ALA A 254 -2.95 11.72 18.01
CA ALA A 254 -4.26 11.76 17.36
C ALA A 254 -4.28 11.41 15.87
N PHE A 255 -5.33 10.71 15.42
CA PHE A 255 -5.52 10.34 14.00
C PHE A 255 -4.40 9.47 13.40
N ASN A 256 -3.59 8.84 14.24
CA ASN A 256 -2.55 7.94 13.76
C ASN A 256 -3.11 6.56 13.42
N TYR A 257 -2.44 5.87 12.51
CA TYR A 257 -2.66 4.46 12.27
C TYR A 257 -1.49 3.64 12.81
N PHE A 258 -1.78 2.86 13.85
CA PHE A 258 -0.91 1.82 14.41
C PHE A 258 -1.27 0.49 13.75
N GLY A 259 -0.59 0.18 12.65
CA GLY A 259 -0.85 -1.00 11.83
C GLY A 259 -0.37 -2.31 12.44
N PRO A 260 -0.67 -3.44 11.77
CA PRO A 260 -0.19 -4.76 12.18
C PRO A 260 1.33 -4.83 12.32
N GLY A 261 1.80 -5.77 13.13
CA GLY A 261 3.23 -6.01 13.34
C GLY A 261 3.88 -5.09 14.38
N LEU A 262 3.08 -4.28 15.08
CA LEU A 262 3.53 -3.53 16.26
C LEU A 262 3.41 -4.36 17.53
N ILE A 263 4.42 -4.33 18.40
CA ILE A 263 4.43 -5.13 19.63
C ILE A 263 3.87 -4.34 20.80
N GLU A 264 4.46 -3.20 21.13
CA GLU A 264 4.12 -2.42 22.32
C GLU A 264 4.30 -0.90 22.17
N ARG A 265 3.93 -0.16 23.23
CA ARG A 265 4.25 1.27 23.44
C ARG A 265 3.58 2.25 22.47
N MET A 266 2.26 2.22 22.33
CA MET A 266 1.50 3.13 21.47
C MET A 266 0.48 4.02 22.22
N PRO A 267 0.88 4.83 23.24
CA PRO A 267 2.24 5.05 23.74
C PRO A 267 2.57 4.23 25.00
N ARG A 268 3.85 4.24 25.41
CA ARG A 268 4.26 3.92 26.80
C ARG A 268 4.65 5.20 27.53
N VAL A 269 3.96 5.52 28.62
CA VAL A 269 4.08 6.82 29.31
C VAL A 269 4.64 6.69 30.73
N ARG A 270 5.42 7.67 31.15
CA ARG A 270 5.88 7.84 32.54
C ARG A 270 5.61 9.24 33.03
N LEU A 271 5.13 9.36 34.27
CA LEU A 271 4.90 10.61 35.05
C LEU A 271 3.94 11.64 34.44
N GLY A 272 4.15 12.07 33.19
CA GLY A 272 3.40 13.11 32.51
C GLY A 272 2.01 12.70 32.05
N TYR A 273 1.51 13.43 31.05
CA TYR A 273 0.15 13.34 30.54
C TYR A 273 0.12 13.02 29.03
N ALA A 274 -0.69 12.03 28.64
CA ALA A 274 -0.99 11.72 27.24
C ALA A 274 -2.49 11.75 26.96
N HIS A 275 -2.91 12.55 25.97
CA HIS A 275 -4.23 12.44 25.34
C HIS A 275 -4.08 11.62 24.06
N VAL A 276 -4.76 10.48 24.01
CA VAL A 276 -4.71 9.51 22.91
C VAL A 276 -6.09 9.51 22.26
N ALA A 277 -6.24 10.20 21.12
CA ALA A 277 -7.55 10.53 20.56
C ALA A 277 -7.74 10.09 19.10
N ASN A 278 -8.82 9.38 18.79
CA ASN A 278 -9.16 8.97 17.42
C ASN A 278 -8.01 8.28 16.64
N ASN A 279 -7.22 7.42 17.30
CA ASN A 279 -6.20 6.60 16.63
C ASN A 279 -6.74 5.20 16.30
N ARG A 280 -6.29 4.64 15.19
CA ARG A 280 -6.58 3.26 14.76
C ARG A 280 -5.47 2.33 15.23
N TYR A 281 -5.83 1.28 15.96
CA TYR A 281 -4.92 0.25 16.44
C TYR A 281 -5.32 -1.11 15.88
N GLU A 282 -4.40 -1.76 15.20
CA GLU A 282 -4.63 -3.09 14.64
C GLU A 282 -3.60 -4.10 15.08
N LYS A 283 -4.11 -5.18 15.67
CA LYS A 283 -3.40 -6.45 15.86
C LYS A 283 -2.05 -6.29 16.57
N TRP A 284 -2.00 -5.45 17.62
CA TRP A 284 -0.81 -5.34 18.46
C TRP A 284 -0.46 -6.69 19.09
N LEU A 285 0.84 -6.95 19.25
CA LEU A 285 1.32 -8.27 19.66
C LEU A 285 1.47 -8.42 21.18
N MET A 286 1.64 -7.34 21.94
CA MET A 286 1.73 -7.37 23.40
C MET A 286 0.70 -6.48 24.10
N TYR A 287 0.77 -5.16 23.91
CA TYR A 287 -0.26 -4.20 24.37
C TYR A 287 -0.22 -2.95 23.50
N ALA A 288 -1.31 -2.19 23.48
CA ALA A 288 -1.34 -0.91 22.77
C ALA A 288 -0.84 0.23 23.67
N ILE A 289 -1.51 0.49 24.79
CA ILE A 289 -1.25 1.64 25.67
C ILE A 289 -0.62 1.16 26.98
N GLY A 290 0.48 1.76 27.40
CA GLY A 290 1.14 1.33 28.64
C GLY A 290 1.84 2.44 29.40
N GLY A 291 2.46 2.07 30.52
CA GLY A 291 3.20 3.03 31.34
C GLY A 291 3.66 2.52 32.70
N SER A 292 4.57 3.30 33.29
CA SER A 292 5.11 3.15 34.65
C SER A 292 5.15 4.50 35.37
N ALA A 293 5.38 4.51 36.68
CA ALA A 293 5.54 5.74 37.47
C ALA A 293 4.37 6.74 37.37
N ASN A 294 3.14 6.26 37.52
CA ASN A 294 1.92 7.08 37.67
C ASN A 294 1.68 8.14 36.57
N PRO A 295 1.64 7.75 35.28
CA PRO A 295 1.26 8.66 34.22
C PRO A 295 -0.26 8.86 34.21
N THR A 296 -0.71 9.99 33.68
CA THR A 296 -2.13 10.19 33.34
C THR A 296 -2.33 9.91 31.85
N ILE A 297 -3.24 8.98 31.53
CA ILE A 297 -3.54 8.61 30.14
C ILE A 297 -5.05 8.71 29.92
N PHE A 298 -5.44 9.50 28.93
CA PHE A 298 -6.82 9.58 28.49
C PHE A 298 -6.94 9.08 27.06
N SER A 299 -7.57 7.91 26.92
CA SER A 299 -7.96 7.30 25.65
C SER A 299 -9.37 7.79 25.30
N GLU A 300 -9.50 8.54 24.21
CA GLU A 300 -10.79 9.07 23.75
C GLU A 300 -11.06 8.76 22.27
N GLY A 301 -12.15 8.05 21.99
CA GLY A 301 -12.62 7.84 20.62
C GLY A 301 -11.67 7.01 19.75
N ASN A 302 -10.82 6.15 20.27
CA ASN A 302 -9.92 5.31 19.48
C ASN A 302 -10.62 4.05 18.96
N TYR A 303 -10.04 3.42 17.94
CA TYR A 303 -10.50 2.15 17.41
C TYR A 303 -9.45 1.06 17.66
N PHE A 304 -9.81 0.07 18.45
CA PHE A 304 -8.94 -1.02 18.87
C PHE A 304 -9.42 -2.34 18.27
N PHE A 305 -8.64 -2.92 17.36
CA PHE A 305 -8.92 -4.24 16.79
C PHE A 305 -7.84 -5.24 17.17
N ALA A 306 -8.13 -6.09 18.15
CA ALA A 306 -7.22 -7.13 18.60
C ALA A 306 -7.27 -8.39 17.71
N SER A 307 -6.16 -9.12 17.61
CA SER A 307 -6.09 -10.46 16.98
C SER A 307 -5.76 -11.58 17.96
N LYS A 308 -4.92 -11.30 18.97
CA LYS A 308 -4.50 -12.25 20.03
C LYS A 308 -4.40 -11.58 21.40
N SER A 309 -3.74 -10.42 21.49
CA SER A 309 -3.69 -9.63 22.74
C SER A 309 -4.95 -8.77 22.87
N ALA A 310 -5.87 -9.20 23.72
CA ALA A 310 -7.15 -8.52 23.94
C ALA A 310 -7.02 -7.28 24.85
N GLN A 311 -6.13 -7.30 25.83
CA GLN A 311 -6.00 -6.18 26.75
C GLN A 311 -5.22 -5.03 26.10
N VAL A 312 -5.88 -3.89 25.90
CA VAL A 312 -5.28 -2.68 25.33
C VAL A 312 -4.18 -2.12 26.24
N THR A 313 -4.41 -2.19 27.56
CA THR A 313 -3.60 -1.50 28.57
C THR A 313 -2.57 -2.39 29.26
N LYS A 314 -1.31 -1.96 29.42
CA LYS A 314 -0.33 -2.64 30.29
C LYS A 314 0.31 -1.71 31.31
N ARG A 315 0.26 -2.08 32.59
CA ARG A 315 0.93 -1.36 33.68
C ARG A 315 2.24 -2.05 34.01
N GLU A 316 3.33 -1.32 33.91
CA GLU A 316 4.65 -1.77 34.36
C GLU A 316 4.81 -1.48 35.86
N ALA A 317 3.92 -2.05 36.68
CA ALA A 317 3.95 -1.96 38.15
C ALA A 317 3.16 -3.11 38.80
N LYS A 318 3.70 -3.68 39.88
CA LYS A 318 3.03 -4.75 40.65
C LYS A 318 1.90 -4.22 41.53
N ASN A 319 2.12 -3.09 42.21
CA ASN A 319 1.19 -2.49 43.18
C ASN A 319 0.99 -0.99 42.93
N GLY A 320 -0.03 -0.37 43.54
CA GLY A 320 -0.23 1.08 43.54
C GLY A 320 -0.79 1.69 42.25
N TRP A 321 -0.81 0.94 41.14
CA TRP A 321 -1.29 1.44 39.84
C TRP A 321 -2.79 1.74 39.80
N LYS A 322 -3.58 1.19 40.73
CA LYS A 322 -5.03 1.43 40.81
C LYS A 322 -5.36 2.92 41.03
N ASN A 323 -4.42 3.71 41.58
CA ASN A 323 -4.56 5.14 41.77
C ASN A 323 -4.15 5.96 40.52
N TRP A 324 -3.55 5.33 39.51
CA TRP A 324 -3.12 6.00 38.30
C TRP A 324 -4.32 6.31 37.41
N LYS A 325 -4.38 7.53 36.89
CA LYS A 325 -5.53 8.06 36.15
C LYS A 325 -5.51 7.62 34.69
N TRP A 326 -6.09 6.44 34.42
CA TRP A 326 -6.19 5.87 33.09
C TRP A 326 -7.65 5.69 32.72
N ARG A 327 -8.12 6.44 31.74
CA ARG A 327 -9.53 6.47 31.36
C ARG A 327 -9.70 6.20 29.87
N SER A 328 -10.84 5.59 29.55
CA SER A 328 -11.32 5.33 28.20
C SER A 328 -12.70 5.97 28.05
N SER A 329 -12.96 6.63 26.92
CA SER A 329 -14.25 7.22 26.58
C SER A 329 -14.46 7.19 25.08
N LYS A 330 -15.67 6.86 24.60
CA LYS A 330 -16.00 6.74 23.16
C LYS A 330 -15.13 5.75 22.36
N ASP A 331 -14.24 5.00 23.01
CA ASP A 331 -13.39 4.03 22.34
C ASP A 331 -14.23 2.87 21.78
N LYS A 332 -13.88 2.41 20.59
CA LYS A 332 -14.47 1.24 19.95
C LYS A 332 -13.51 0.07 20.08
N PHE A 333 -13.99 -1.02 20.68
CA PHE A 333 -13.23 -2.26 20.84
C PHE A 333 -13.79 -3.36 19.94
N MET A 334 -12.89 -4.04 19.23
CA MET A 334 -13.16 -5.09 18.25
C MET A 334 -12.18 -6.25 18.45
N GLY A 335 -12.55 -7.45 18.02
CA GLY A 335 -11.67 -8.64 18.14
C GLY A 335 -11.37 -9.05 19.58
N GLY A 336 -12.32 -8.80 20.50
CA GLY A 336 -12.16 -9.07 21.93
C GLY A 336 -11.33 -8.03 22.69
N ALA A 337 -10.94 -6.92 22.06
CA ALA A 337 -10.18 -5.87 22.73
C ALA A 337 -10.94 -5.31 23.94
N TYR A 338 -10.22 -4.91 24.98
CA TYR A 338 -10.81 -4.18 26.12
C TYR A 338 -9.78 -3.30 26.83
N PHE A 339 -10.26 -2.24 27.46
CA PHE A 339 -9.46 -1.30 28.26
C PHE A 339 -9.79 -1.48 29.74
N ILE A 340 -8.79 -1.67 30.60
CA ILE A 340 -8.99 -1.64 32.05
C ILE A 340 -8.75 -0.21 32.53
N PRO A 341 -9.74 0.51 33.07
CA PRO A 341 -9.54 1.85 33.63
C PRO A 341 -8.98 1.79 35.07
N SER A 342 -8.43 2.92 35.53
CA SER A 342 -7.96 3.09 36.91
C SER A 342 -7.97 4.56 37.33
N GLY A 343 -7.88 4.81 38.63
CA GLY A 343 -7.88 6.15 39.22
C GLY A 343 -9.24 6.84 39.17
N TYR A 344 -9.48 7.74 40.13
CA TYR A 344 -10.67 8.59 40.20
C TYR A 344 -10.34 10.04 39.79
N GLY A 345 -11.36 10.78 39.38
CA GLY A 345 -11.26 12.18 38.95
C GLY A 345 -11.18 12.35 37.42
N SER A 346 -11.19 13.62 37.00
CA SER A 346 -11.12 13.99 35.59
C SER A 346 -9.76 13.69 34.99
N CYS A 347 -9.78 13.19 33.76
CA CYS A 347 -8.62 12.95 32.91
C CYS A 347 -8.74 13.73 31.59
N SER A 348 -9.72 14.64 31.49
CA SER A 348 -9.90 15.47 30.31
C SER A 348 -8.66 16.33 30.07
N PRO A 349 -8.29 16.57 28.81
CA PRO A 349 -7.13 17.38 28.51
C PRO A 349 -7.41 18.83 28.92
N TYR A 350 -6.43 19.46 29.58
CA TYR A 350 -6.48 20.88 29.91
C TYR A 350 -6.07 21.70 28.69
N TYR A 351 -6.85 21.60 27.62
CA TYR A 351 -6.65 22.35 26.40
C TYR A 351 -7.18 23.78 26.55
N THR A 352 -6.43 24.73 26.02
CA THR A 352 -7.00 26.03 25.65
C THR A 352 -8.02 25.85 24.53
N LYS A 353 -8.86 26.87 24.28
CA LYS A 353 -9.80 26.86 23.14
C LYS A 353 -9.10 26.61 21.79
N ALA A 354 -7.89 27.14 21.61
CA ALA A 354 -7.12 26.96 20.38
C ALA A 354 -6.52 25.55 20.22
N GLN A 355 -6.25 24.86 21.33
CA GLN A 355 -5.74 23.48 21.34
C GLN A 355 -6.86 22.45 21.19
N SER A 356 -8.08 22.81 21.60
CA SER A 356 -9.24 21.92 21.61
C SER A 356 -9.65 21.51 20.20
N PHE A 357 -10.09 20.27 20.06
CA PHE A 357 -10.61 19.73 18.80
C PHE A 357 -11.70 18.69 19.09
N PRO A 358 -12.67 18.50 18.17
CA PRO A 358 -13.69 17.49 18.36
C PRO A 358 -13.09 16.09 18.28
N VAL A 359 -13.40 15.25 19.28
CA VAL A 359 -13.07 13.83 19.28
C VAL A 359 -14.32 13.03 18.91
N ALA A 360 -14.25 12.35 17.76
CA ALA A 360 -15.33 11.54 17.22
C ALA A 360 -15.49 10.22 17.99
N ASP A 361 -16.59 9.51 17.76
CA ASP A 361 -16.74 8.14 18.22
C ASP A 361 -15.69 7.22 17.57
N GLY A 362 -15.21 6.22 18.32
CA GLY A 362 -14.25 5.24 17.85
C GLY A 362 -14.65 4.53 16.57
N SER A 363 -15.95 4.38 16.27
CA SER A 363 -16.43 3.78 15.03
C SER A 363 -16.06 4.57 13.76
N MET A 364 -15.80 5.88 13.87
CA MET A 364 -15.47 6.74 12.73
C MET A 364 -13.98 6.74 12.39
N VAL A 365 -13.14 6.26 13.32
CA VAL A 365 -11.68 6.33 13.21
C VAL A 365 -11.11 5.65 11.97
N PRO A 366 -11.57 4.44 11.54
CA PRO A 366 -11.04 3.83 10.31
C PRO A 366 -11.13 4.75 9.09
N SER A 367 -12.17 5.58 9.01
CA SER A 367 -12.31 6.60 7.96
C SER A 367 -11.43 7.82 8.21
N LEU A 368 -11.39 8.33 9.45
CA LEU A 368 -10.63 9.52 9.83
C LEU A 368 -9.10 9.35 9.72
N THR A 369 -8.61 8.11 9.78
CA THR A 369 -7.18 7.76 9.66
C THR A 369 -6.85 7.05 8.34
N ALA A 370 -7.74 7.07 7.35
CA ALA A 370 -7.56 6.35 6.08
C ALA A 370 -6.36 6.86 5.26
N ASP A 371 -5.96 8.11 5.47
CA ASP A 371 -4.84 8.77 4.80
C ASP A 371 -3.61 8.95 5.70
N ALA A 372 -3.50 8.17 6.79
CA ALA A 372 -2.35 8.25 7.68
C ALA A 372 -1.04 7.87 6.96
N GLY A 373 0.04 8.59 7.26
CA GLY A 373 1.33 8.48 6.58
C GLY A 373 1.57 9.57 5.53
N PRO A 374 2.71 9.53 4.82
CA PRO A 374 3.07 10.55 3.84
C PRO A 374 2.10 10.61 2.68
N LEU A 375 1.63 11.82 2.35
CA LEU A 375 0.72 12.04 1.24
C LEU A 375 1.50 12.18 -0.08
N ARG A 376 1.02 11.52 -1.14
CA ARG A 376 1.49 11.79 -2.51
C ARG A 376 0.90 13.11 -3.00
N CYS A 377 1.59 14.21 -2.74
CA CYS A 377 1.19 15.54 -3.22
C CYS A 377 1.97 15.88 -4.49
N THR A 378 1.31 16.01 -5.65
CA THR A 378 1.97 16.47 -6.88
C THR A 378 1.89 18.00 -6.98
N ALA A 379 3.05 18.66 -7.05
CA ALA A 379 3.10 20.07 -7.42
C ALA A 379 3.01 20.13 -8.95
N TYR A 380 1.94 20.72 -9.51
CA TYR A 380 1.92 21.05 -10.94
C TYR A 380 3.14 21.93 -11.25
N LYS A 381 4.16 21.37 -11.93
CA LYS A 381 5.33 22.11 -12.43
C LYS A 381 5.44 21.93 -13.94
N SER A 382 5.49 23.08 -14.60
CA SER A 382 5.74 23.30 -16.01
C SER A 382 7.07 22.71 -16.47
N ILE A 383 7.05 22.10 -17.65
CA ILE A 383 8.12 21.45 -18.43
C ILE A 383 9.45 22.23 -18.48
N LYS A 384 10.61 21.53 -18.41
CA LYS A 384 11.81 21.72 -19.27
C LYS A 384 12.93 20.69 -18.99
N SER A 385 13.46 20.08 -20.07
CA SER A 385 14.47 19.02 -20.14
C SER A 385 15.93 19.53 -20.25
N SER A 386 16.91 18.72 -19.81
CA SER A 386 18.22 18.50 -20.49
C SER A 386 19.19 17.58 -19.69
N HIS A 387 19.47 16.41 -20.28
CA HIS A 387 20.71 15.59 -20.37
C HIS A 387 21.77 15.42 -19.23
N GLU A 388 22.03 14.13 -18.94
CA GLU A 388 23.30 13.37 -18.99
C GLU A 388 24.21 13.06 -17.77
N HIS A 389 24.59 11.77 -17.78
CA HIS A 389 25.77 11.05 -17.28
C HIS A 389 25.74 10.29 -15.93
N ALA A 390 25.69 8.96 -16.09
CA ALA A 390 25.82 7.88 -15.12
C ALA A 390 27.29 7.48 -14.87
N THR A 391 27.56 6.79 -13.75
CA THR A 391 28.43 5.60 -13.72
C THR A 391 28.20 4.69 -12.49
N LYS A 392 28.41 3.40 -12.75
CA LYS A 392 28.16 2.14 -12.03
C LYS A 392 29.07 1.89 -10.81
N GLU A 393 28.58 1.03 -9.89
CA GLU A 393 29.19 -0.24 -9.41
C GLU A 393 28.68 -0.61 -7.98
N VAL A 394 28.61 -1.85 -7.48
CA VAL A 394 28.17 -3.20 -7.92
C VAL A 394 28.45 -4.16 -6.72
N HIS A 395 27.56 -5.16 -6.53
CA HIS A 395 27.69 -6.45 -5.80
C HIS A 395 27.65 -6.60 -4.25
N ASP A 396 26.56 -7.29 -3.83
CA ASP A 396 26.47 -8.62 -3.17
C ASP A 396 27.11 -8.89 -1.79
N TYR A 397 26.29 -9.42 -0.86
CA TYR A 397 26.21 -10.86 -0.49
C TYR A 397 25.13 -11.10 0.63
N LEU A 398 24.35 -12.17 0.44
CA LEU A 398 23.09 -12.67 1.06
C LEU A 398 23.21 -13.22 2.52
N PRO A 399 22.23 -13.92 3.15
CA PRO A 399 20.78 -13.68 3.44
C PRO A 399 20.33 -14.10 4.89
N SER A 400 19.10 -13.74 5.35
CA SER A 400 18.05 -14.69 5.83
C SER A 400 16.94 -14.09 6.75
N TYR A 401 15.69 -14.46 6.42
CA TYR A 401 14.56 -14.79 7.32
C TYR A 401 13.79 -13.68 8.08
N TYR A 402 13.14 -12.77 7.34
CA TYR A 402 11.72 -12.34 7.39
C TYR A 402 11.63 -11.15 6.42
N PRO A 403 10.68 -11.08 5.47
CA PRO A 403 10.83 -10.21 4.30
C PRO A 403 10.62 -8.74 4.64
N GLN A 404 11.73 -8.03 4.71
CA GLN A 404 11.83 -6.59 4.47
C GLN A 404 11.23 -6.30 3.08
N PRO A 405 10.58 -5.15 2.84
CA PRO A 405 10.47 -4.62 1.50
C PRO A 405 11.89 -4.24 1.08
N HIS A 406 12.58 -5.22 0.51
CA HIS A 406 13.84 -5.03 -0.18
C HIS A 406 13.63 -3.94 -1.24
N LYS A 407 14.67 -3.13 -1.49
CA LYS A 407 14.83 -2.49 -2.80
C LYS A 407 14.38 -3.49 -3.87
N ASN A 408 13.29 -3.16 -4.55
CA ASN A 408 12.54 -3.93 -5.56
C ASN A 408 12.85 -5.43 -5.56
N LEU A 409 12.16 -6.21 -4.70
CA LEU A 409 12.09 -7.67 -4.89
C LEU A 409 11.34 -7.94 -6.19
N LEU A 410 12.07 -8.06 -7.28
CA LEU A 410 11.53 -8.48 -8.57
C LEU A 410 11.11 -9.94 -8.48
N ASN A 411 9.95 -10.26 -9.06
CA ASN A 411 9.56 -11.64 -9.24
C ASN A 411 10.39 -12.31 -10.37
N VAL A 412 10.21 -13.61 -10.56
CA VAL A 412 11.04 -14.38 -11.50
C VAL A 412 10.95 -13.88 -12.95
N ILE A 413 9.79 -13.37 -13.38
CA ILE A 413 9.61 -12.81 -14.73
C ILE A 413 10.39 -11.51 -14.82
N ASP A 414 10.12 -10.58 -13.91
CA ASP A 414 10.74 -9.25 -13.88
C ASP A 414 12.26 -9.33 -13.76
N SER A 415 12.76 -10.19 -12.87
CA SER A 415 14.19 -10.37 -12.62
C SER A 415 14.96 -10.87 -13.85
N CYS A 416 14.28 -11.51 -14.81
CA CYS A 416 14.90 -12.03 -16.02
C CYS A 416 15.26 -10.92 -17.04
N TRP A 417 14.55 -9.78 -17.04
CA TRP A 417 14.77 -8.74 -18.06
C TRP A 417 14.97 -7.33 -17.50
N ARG A 418 14.36 -6.97 -16.37
CA ARG A 418 14.37 -5.59 -15.84
C ARG A 418 15.74 -5.12 -15.36
N LEU A 419 16.56 -6.05 -14.89
CA LEU A 419 17.93 -5.77 -14.46
C LEU A 419 18.87 -5.36 -15.61
N ASN A 420 18.46 -5.52 -16.87
CA ASN A 420 19.26 -5.20 -18.04
C ASN A 420 19.03 -3.73 -18.44
N ASP A 421 20.06 -2.89 -18.29
CA ASP A 421 20.04 -1.47 -18.69
C ASP A 421 19.91 -1.27 -20.21
N ASP A 422 20.19 -2.31 -20.99
CA ASP A 422 20.11 -2.34 -22.44
C ASP A 422 18.77 -2.87 -22.98
N TRP A 423 17.72 -2.99 -22.15
CA TRP A 423 16.41 -3.52 -22.55
C TRP A 423 15.85 -2.82 -23.80
N SER A 424 16.17 -1.55 -24.04
CA SER A 424 15.70 -0.84 -25.23
C SER A 424 16.36 -1.33 -26.52
N SER A 425 17.64 -1.67 -26.47
CA SER A 425 18.41 -2.25 -27.59
C SER A 425 18.26 -3.76 -27.70
N ASN A 426 17.99 -4.45 -26.59
CA ASN A 426 17.78 -5.89 -26.51
C ASN A 426 16.32 -6.26 -26.17
N ARG A 427 15.39 -5.46 -26.68
CA ARG A 427 13.97 -5.48 -26.31
C ARG A 427 13.32 -6.85 -26.45
N LYS A 428 13.75 -7.61 -27.45
CA LYS A 428 13.19 -8.92 -27.80
C LYS A 428 13.61 -10.05 -26.86
N ALA A 429 14.67 -9.87 -26.06
CA ALA A 429 15.06 -10.83 -25.03
C ALA A 429 13.98 -11.03 -23.95
N PHE A 430 13.09 -10.05 -23.79
CA PHE A 430 11.91 -10.14 -22.94
C PHE A 430 11.07 -11.41 -23.19
N ALA A 431 10.96 -11.85 -24.45
CA ALA A 431 10.15 -13.02 -24.80
C ALA A 431 10.67 -14.33 -24.17
N ASP A 432 11.91 -14.37 -23.68
CA ASP A 432 12.50 -15.54 -23.02
C ASP A 432 12.19 -15.63 -21.52
N CYS A 433 11.51 -14.63 -20.96
CA CYS A 433 11.28 -14.50 -19.52
C CYS A 433 9.94 -15.06 -19.03
N THR A 434 9.09 -15.55 -19.94
CA THR A 434 7.78 -16.10 -19.59
C THR A 434 7.91 -17.41 -18.83
N ILE A 435 7.04 -17.61 -17.83
CA ILE A 435 6.95 -18.86 -17.05
C ILE A 435 5.56 -19.50 -17.20
N GLY A 436 5.37 -20.66 -16.57
CA GLY A 436 4.09 -21.34 -16.52
C GLY A 436 3.66 -21.88 -17.88
N PHE A 437 2.36 -22.08 -18.08
CA PHE A 437 1.85 -22.72 -19.30
C PHE A 437 2.12 -21.93 -20.59
N GLY A 438 2.26 -20.60 -20.50
CA GLY A 438 2.63 -19.73 -21.62
C GLY A 438 4.14 -19.59 -21.86
N SER A 439 5.01 -20.35 -21.18
CA SER A 439 6.48 -20.16 -21.26
C SER A 439 7.07 -20.30 -22.66
N SER A 440 6.37 -20.95 -23.59
CA SER A 440 6.79 -21.10 -24.99
C SER A 440 6.36 -19.93 -25.90
N THR A 441 5.73 -18.89 -25.35
CA THR A 441 5.26 -17.74 -26.12
C THR A 441 6.44 -16.87 -26.58
N ILE A 442 6.70 -16.84 -27.89
CA ILE A 442 7.80 -16.03 -28.44
C ILE A 442 7.36 -14.68 -29.00
N GLY A 443 6.05 -14.44 -29.14
CA GLY A 443 5.54 -13.20 -29.73
C GLY A 443 6.14 -12.92 -31.11
N GLY A 444 6.53 -11.66 -31.32
CA GLY A 444 7.25 -11.18 -32.51
C GLY A 444 8.77 -11.25 -32.43
N LYS A 445 9.37 -12.07 -31.54
CA LYS A 445 10.82 -12.10 -31.27
C LYS A 445 11.69 -12.21 -32.53
N ASN A 446 11.27 -13.02 -33.50
CA ASN A 446 12.03 -13.28 -34.73
C ASN A 446 11.67 -12.33 -35.89
N GLY A 447 10.82 -11.34 -35.63
CA GLY A 447 10.32 -10.38 -36.61
C GLY A 447 11.03 -9.05 -36.56
N ASP A 448 10.71 -8.15 -37.49
CA ASP A 448 11.22 -6.78 -37.47
C ASP A 448 10.55 -5.92 -36.39
N ILE A 449 11.22 -4.83 -36.00
CA ILE A 449 10.59 -3.82 -35.14
C ILE A 449 9.67 -2.97 -36.00
N TYR A 450 8.40 -2.92 -35.64
CA TYR A 450 7.41 -2.02 -36.22
C TYR A 450 7.15 -0.86 -35.26
N VAL A 451 7.28 0.38 -35.73
CA VAL A 451 7.07 1.57 -34.90
C VAL A 451 5.73 2.21 -35.22
N VAL A 452 4.81 2.21 -34.26
CA VAL A 452 3.58 3.00 -34.31
C VAL A 452 3.96 4.47 -34.17
N THR A 453 3.55 5.26 -35.16
CA THR A 453 3.81 6.70 -35.27
C THR A 453 2.53 7.51 -35.42
N ASP A 454 1.40 6.84 -35.69
CA ASP A 454 0.11 7.46 -35.95
C ASP A 454 -0.98 6.80 -35.07
N PRO A 455 -1.67 7.57 -34.22
CA PRO A 455 -2.69 7.04 -33.32
C PRO A 455 -4.06 6.83 -33.99
N SER A 456 -4.21 7.20 -35.27
CA SER A 456 -5.46 7.00 -36.01
C SER A 456 -5.75 5.52 -36.27
N ASP A 457 -7.04 5.20 -36.35
CA ASP A 457 -7.51 3.86 -36.66
C ASP A 457 -8.45 3.88 -37.88
N ASP A 458 -8.26 2.91 -38.76
CA ASP A 458 -9.20 2.56 -39.83
C ASP A 458 -9.37 1.03 -39.82
N PRO A 459 -10.57 0.53 -39.46
CA PRO A 459 -10.78 -0.90 -39.28
C PRO A 459 -10.70 -1.70 -40.59
N VAL A 460 -10.82 -1.06 -41.75
CA VAL A 460 -10.83 -1.74 -43.06
C VAL A 460 -9.54 -1.47 -43.84
N ASN A 461 -9.02 -0.25 -43.80
CA ASN A 461 -7.85 0.17 -44.58
C ASN A 461 -6.81 0.87 -43.69
N PRO A 462 -6.24 0.14 -42.70
CA PRO A 462 -5.21 0.71 -41.84
C PRO A 462 -3.99 1.08 -42.68
N LYS A 463 -3.39 2.23 -42.39
CA LYS A 463 -2.20 2.73 -43.10
C LYS A 463 -0.91 2.39 -42.32
N PRO A 464 0.24 2.24 -42.99
CA PRO A 464 1.53 2.13 -42.32
C PRO A 464 1.73 3.26 -41.30
N GLY A 465 2.38 2.94 -40.18
CA GLY A 465 2.49 3.81 -39.00
C GLY A 465 1.39 3.64 -37.95
N THR A 466 0.26 2.98 -38.25
CA THR A 466 -0.83 2.74 -37.27
C THR A 466 -0.65 1.42 -36.53
N LEU A 467 -1.19 1.32 -35.30
CA LEU A 467 -1.17 0.07 -34.52
C LEU A 467 -1.85 -1.07 -35.30
N ARG A 468 -3.02 -0.82 -35.89
CA ARG A 468 -3.76 -1.85 -36.63
C ARG A 468 -2.97 -2.39 -37.80
N TYR A 469 -2.31 -1.53 -38.57
CA TYR A 469 -1.49 -2.01 -39.69
C TYR A 469 -0.42 -2.98 -39.19
N GLY A 470 0.35 -2.64 -38.15
CA GLY A 470 1.37 -3.54 -37.61
C GLY A 470 0.78 -4.84 -37.04
N ALA A 471 -0.34 -4.76 -36.32
CA ALA A 471 -0.95 -5.91 -35.64
C ALA A 471 -1.45 -7.01 -36.59
N ILE A 472 -1.91 -6.64 -37.80
CA ILE A 472 -2.50 -7.59 -38.74
C ILE A 472 -1.49 -8.27 -39.67
N GLN A 473 -0.25 -7.77 -39.76
CA GLN A 473 0.72 -8.27 -40.75
C GLN A 473 0.96 -9.78 -40.62
N SER A 474 1.30 -10.42 -41.73
CA SER A 474 1.50 -11.88 -41.79
C SER A 474 2.86 -12.28 -41.23
N GLU A 475 3.89 -11.45 -41.42
CA GLU A 475 5.21 -11.64 -40.86
C GLU A 475 5.23 -11.39 -39.33
N PRO A 476 6.14 -12.04 -38.58
CA PRO A 476 6.34 -11.72 -37.18
C PRO A 476 6.72 -10.25 -37.01
N LEU A 477 6.17 -9.56 -36.00
CA LEU A 477 6.51 -8.16 -35.71
C LEU A 477 6.58 -7.88 -34.21
N TRP A 478 7.62 -7.14 -33.82
CA TRP A 478 7.74 -6.51 -32.50
C TRP A 478 7.28 -5.06 -32.59
N ILE A 479 6.04 -4.81 -32.18
CA ILE A 479 5.36 -3.52 -32.30
C ILE A 479 5.71 -2.65 -31.09
N ILE A 480 6.31 -1.50 -31.34
CA ILE A 480 6.63 -0.47 -30.33
C ILE A 480 5.99 0.86 -30.70
N PHE A 481 6.09 1.84 -29.81
CA PHE A 481 5.48 3.15 -29.99
C PHE A 481 6.54 4.24 -29.97
N LYS A 482 6.44 5.19 -30.90
CA LYS A 482 7.39 6.31 -31.04
C LYS A 482 7.35 7.28 -29.85
N SER A 483 6.20 7.41 -29.21
CA SER A 483 5.93 8.32 -28.10
C SER A 483 4.70 7.85 -27.34
N ASP A 484 4.37 8.51 -26.24
CA ASP A 484 3.08 8.36 -25.56
C ASP A 484 1.92 8.50 -26.57
N MET A 485 0.93 7.61 -26.47
CA MET A 485 -0.22 7.57 -27.38
C MET A 485 -1.49 7.17 -26.66
N VAL A 486 -2.59 7.82 -27.03
CA VAL A 486 -3.95 7.42 -26.70
C VAL A 486 -4.61 6.94 -28.00
N LEU A 487 -5.09 5.71 -27.99
CA LEU A 487 -5.65 5.00 -29.14
C LEU A 487 -7.12 4.74 -28.89
N THR A 488 -7.97 5.38 -29.68
CA THR A 488 -9.40 5.05 -29.73
C THR A 488 -9.67 4.27 -31.00
N LEU A 489 -9.79 2.95 -30.85
CA LEU A 489 -10.07 2.05 -31.96
C LEU A 489 -11.52 2.25 -32.43
N LYS A 490 -11.74 2.17 -33.73
CA LYS A 490 -13.08 2.30 -34.34
C LYS A 490 -13.83 0.98 -34.39
N ASN A 491 -13.11 -0.14 -34.37
CA ASN A 491 -13.64 -1.48 -34.19
C ASN A 491 -12.59 -2.36 -33.49
N GLU A 492 -12.93 -3.60 -33.12
CA GLU A 492 -12.00 -4.52 -32.45
C GLU A 492 -10.67 -4.64 -33.20
N LEU A 493 -9.56 -4.63 -32.47
CA LEU A 493 -8.23 -4.81 -33.03
C LEU A 493 -7.93 -6.31 -33.12
N MET A 494 -8.05 -6.84 -34.33
CA MET A 494 -7.57 -8.17 -34.65
C MET A 494 -6.03 -8.16 -34.64
N VAL A 495 -5.44 -9.07 -33.87
CA VAL A 495 -3.98 -9.25 -33.83
C VAL A 495 -3.66 -10.61 -34.42
N ASN A 496 -2.77 -10.63 -35.41
CA ASN A 496 -2.34 -11.85 -36.08
C ASN A 496 -1.32 -12.63 -35.22
N SER A 497 -0.96 -13.84 -35.63
CA SER A 497 0.05 -14.65 -34.95
C SER A 497 1.44 -13.99 -34.98
N TYR A 498 2.30 -14.39 -34.03
CA TYR A 498 3.69 -13.94 -33.91
C TYR A 498 3.83 -12.42 -33.77
N LYS A 499 3.05 -11.85 -32.86
CA LYS A 499 3.05 -10.41 -32.56
C LYS A 499 3.45 -10.15 -31.12
N THR A 500 4.24 -9.11 -30.93
CA THR A 500 4.42 -8.49 -29.61
C THR A 500 3.92 -7.06 -29.70
N ILE A 501 2.98 -6.66 -28.84
CA ILE A 501 2.65 -5.25 -28.59
C ILE A 501 3.37 -4.86 -27.31
N ASP A 502 4.39 -4.00 -27.41
CA ASP A 502 5.29 -3.64 -26.31
C ASP A 502 5.24 -2.14 -26.05
N GLY A 503 4.60 -1.77 -24.93
CA GLY A 503 4.46 -0.39 -24.49
C GLY A 503 5.71 0.21 -23.85
N ARG A 504 6.76 -0.57 -23.53
CA ARG A 504 7.91 -0.03 -22.79
C ARG A 504 8.57 1.13 -23.55
N GLY A 505 8.88 2.22 -22.84
CA GLY A 505 9.43 3.45 -23.43
C GLY A 505 8.39 4.49 -23.85
N ALA A 506 7.09 4.19 -23.74
CA ALA A 506 6.00 5.12 -24.01
C ALA A 506 4.78 4.81 -23.14
N LYS A 507 4.02 5.83 -22.76
CA LYS A 507 2.73 5.64 -22.09
C LYS A 507 1.63 5.39 -23.13
N ILE A 508 1.14 4.16 -23.19
CA ILE A 508 0.14 3.75 -24.19
C ILE A 508 -1.20 3.44 -23.52
N GLU A 509 -2.26 4.08 -24.01
CA GLU A 509 -3.63 3.90 -23.57
C GLU A 509 -4.51 3.48 -24.75
N ILE A 510 -5.19 2.33 -24.67
CA ILE A 510 -6.32 1.97 -25.54
C ILE A 510 -7.59 2.30 -24.78
N PHE A 511 -8.36 3.26 -25.29
CA PHE A 511 -9.40 3.92 -24.52
C PHE A 511 -10.65 4.26 -25.35
N ASN A 512 -11.82 4.05 -24.72
CA ASN A 512 -13.14 4.56 -25.15
C ASN A 512 -13.58 4.14 -26.57
N GLY A 513 -13.13 2.96 -27.00
CA GLY A 513 -13.58 2.26 -28.18
C GLY A 513 -13.52 0.75 -27.94
N PRO A 514 -13.78 -0.09 -28.95
CA PRO A 514 -13.49 -1.52 -28.86
C PRO A 514 -12.01 -1.77 -28.63
N CYS A 515 -11.67 -2.93 -28.08
CA CYS A 515 -10.30 -3.24 -27.66
C CYS A 515 -9.74 -4.43 -28.45
N ILE A 516 -9.01 -5.35 -27.81
CA ILE A 516 -8.16 -6.33 -28.51
C ILE A 516 -8.84 -7.70 -28.63
N THR A 517 -8.80 -8.30 -29.82
CA THR A 517 -9.27 -9.66 -30.08
C THR A 517 -8.15 -10.52 -30.67
N LEU A 518 -7.85 -11.64 -29.99
CA LEU A 518 -6.96 -12.70 -30.45
C LEU A 518 -7.82 -13.89 -30.89
N ASP A 519 -7.95 -14.10 -32.20
CA ASP A 519 -8.91 -15.03 -32.78
C ASP A 519 -8.18 -16.08 -33.62
N TYR A 520 -8.12 -17.32 -33.13
CA TYR A 520 -7.39 -18.44 -33.73
C TYR A 520 -5.91 -18.16 -34.06
N VAL A 521 -5.21 -17.50 -33.14
CA VAL A 521 -3.79 -17.13 -33.32
C VAL A 521 -2.86 -17.85 -32.35
N THR A 522 -1.56 -17.81 -32.66
CA THR A 522 -0.52 -18.28 -31.75
C THR A 522 0.63 -17.31 -31.60
N ASN A 523 1.34 -17.41 -30.47
CA ASN A 523 2.54 -16.63 -30.16
C ASN A 523 2.24 -15.13 -30.17
N VAL A 524 1.40 -14.69 -29.23
CA VAL A 524 1.09 -13.27 -29.04
C VAL A 524 1.48 -12.82 -27.65
N ILE A 525 2.21 -11.72 -27.58
CA ILE A 525 2.59 -11.03 -26.34
C ILE A 525 1.92 -9.66 -26.34
N ILE A 526 1.21 -9.34 -25.26
CA ILE A 526 0.69 -7.99 -24.99
C ILE A 526 1.33 -7.53 -23.69
N HIS A 527 2.16 -6.49 -23.77
CA HIS A 527 3.00 -6.07 -22.66
C HIS A 527 3.03 -4.54 -22.45
N GLY A 528 2.87 -4.11 -21.20
CA GLY A 528 3.20 -2.74 -20.79
C GLY A 528 2.25 -1.66 -21.29
N ILE A 529 0.98 -1.99 -21.56
CA ILE A 529 -0.03 -1.04 -22.05
C ILE A 529 -1.23 -0.92 -21.11
N SER A 530 -1.90 0.23 -21.14
CA SER A 530 -3.16 0.45 -20.41
C SER A 530 -4.35 0.24 -21.35
N ILE A 531 -5.32 -0.56 -20.94
CA ILE A 531 -6.53 -0.87 -21.71
C ILE A 531 -7.72 -0.66 -20.79
N HIS A 532 -8.53 0.36 -21.05
CA HIS A 532 -9.64 0.68 -20.17
C HIS A 532 -10.79 1.41 -20.87
N ASP A 533 -11.96 1.40 -20.22
CA ASP A 533 -13.18 2.02 -20.75
C ASP A 533 -13.59 1.46 -22.12
N CYS A 534 -13.28 0.18 -22.38
CA CYS A 534 -13.59 -0.53 -23.62
C CYS A 534 -15.09 -0.54 -23.90
N LYS A 535 -15.46 -0.36 -25.16
CA LYS A 535 -16.85 -0.28 -25.64
C LYS A 535 -17.15 -1.45 -26.58
N PRO A 536 -18.43 -1.87 -26.70
CA PRO A 536 -18.81 -2.90 -27.65
C PRO A 536 -18.43 -2.52 -29.09
N GLY A 537 -17.86 -3.48 -29.82
CA GLY A 537 -17.63 -3.39 -31.26
C GLY A 537 -18.94 -3.36 -32.02
N LYS A 538 -19.00 -2.58 -33.11
CA LYS A 538 -20.18 -2.54 -33.98
C LYS A 538 -20.03 -3.56 -35.10
N LYS A 539 -21.16 -4.10 -35.56
CA LYS A 539 -21.23 -4.86 -36.79
C LYS A 539 -20.59 -4.06 -37.94
N GLY A 540 -19.69 -4.68 -38.70
CA GLY A 540 -19.02 -4.02 -39.82
C GLY A 540 -17.81 -4.79 -40.33
N MET A 541 -17.25 -4.29 -41.43
CA MET A 541 -16.04 -4.87 -42.02
C MET A 541 -14.82 -4.54 -41.15
N VAL A 542 -14.02 -5.56 -40.83
CA VAL A 542 -12.78 -5.44 -40.08
C VAL A 542 -11.71 -6.27 -40.77
N ARG A 543 -10.54 -5.66 -40.96
CA ARG A 543 -9.36 -6.31 -41.51
C ARG A 543 -8.65 -7.11 -40.41
N SER A 544 -8.36 -8.39 -40.69
CA SER A 544 -7.64 -9.29 -39.77
C SER A 544 -6.29 -9.75 -40.31
N SER A 545 -6.04 -9.63 -41.62
CA SER A 545 -4.73 -9.82 -42.26
C SER A 545 -4.56 -8.87 -43.44
N PRO A 546 -3.38 -8.76 -44.07
CA PRO A 546 -3.21 -7.95 -45.28
C PRO A 546 -4.14 -8.40 -46.42
N GLU A 547 -4.49 -9.69 -46.48
CA GLU A 547 -5.31 -10.29 -47.54
C GLU A 547 -6.78 -10.47 -47.14
N HIS A 548 -7.13 -10.32 -45.85
CA HIS A 548 -8.48 -10.62 -45.37
C HIS A 548 -9.16 -9.44 -44.66
N VAL A 549 -10.33 -9.06 -45.20
CA VAL A 549 -11.33 -8.22 -44.53
C VAL A 549 -12.62 -9.02 -44.42
N GLY A 550 -13.09 -9.21 -43.19
CA GLY A 550 -14.31 -9.97 -42.92
C GLY A 550 -15.38 -9.12 -42.24
N GLU A 551 -16.64 -9.51 -42.40
CA GLU A 551 -17.73 -8.93 -41.63
C GLU A 551 -17.68 -9.48 -40.19
N ARG A 552 -17.56 -8.59 -39.21
CA ARG A 552 -17.68 -8.90 -37.78
C ARG A 552 -19.08 -8.56 -37.30
N LEU A 553 -19.64 -9.37 -36.40
CA LEU A 553 -20.98 -9.17 -35.84
C LEU A 553 -21.02 -8.11 -34.73
N GLY A 554 -19.85 -7.68 -34.26
CA GLY A 554 -19.68 -6.87 -33.06
C GLY A 554 -18.96 -7.66 -31.97
N SER A 555 -18.50 -6.95 -30.94
CA SER A 555 -17.85 -7.54 -29.77
C SER A 555 -18.46 -6.99 -28.51
N ASP A 556 -18.42 -7.75 -27.41
CA ASP A 556 -19.11 -7.40 -26.16
C ASP A 556 -18.46 -6.20 -25.43
N GLY A 557 -17.26 -5.82 -25.83
CA GLY A 557 -16.50 -4.72 -25.25
C GLY A 557 -15.58 -5.16 -24.12
N ASP A 558 -15.03 -6.38 -24.23
CA ASP A 558 -13.93 -6.84 -23.39
C ASP A 558 -12.65 -6.02 -23.65
N ALA A 559 -11.74 -5.97 -22.67
CA ALA A 559 -10.43 -5.37 -22.90
C ALA A 559 -9.52 -6.27 -23.77
N ILE A 560 -9.45 -7.57 -23.47
CA ILE A 560 -8.73 -8.55 -24.27
C ILE A 560 -9.57 -9.84 -24.36
N SER A 561 -9.94 -10.24 -25.57
CA SER A 561 -10.59 -11.53 -25.83
C SER A 561 -9.61 -12.49 -26.51
N VAL A 562 -9.49 -13.71 -25.98
CA VAL A 562 -8.62 -14.79 -26.49
C VAL A 562 -9.49 -16.00 -26.84
N PHE A 563 -9.53 -16.32 -28.12
CA PHE A 563 -10.46 -17.28 -28.71
C PHE A 563 -9.69 -18.26 -29.58
N GLY A 564 -9.85 -19.57 -29.34
CA GLY A 564 -9.21 -20.61 -30.16
C GLY A 564 -7.68 -20.52 -30.27
N SER A 565 -7.01 -19.86 -29.32
CA SER A 565 -5.62 -19.40 -29.47
C SER A 565 -4.66 -20.11 -28.52
N SER A 566 -3.37 -20.13 -28.85
CA SER A 566 -2.36 -20.80 -28.00
C SER A 566 -1.02 -20.10 -27.93
N ASN A 567 -0.27 -20.29 -26.84
CA ASN A 567 0.98 -19.59 -26.57
C ASN A 567 0.74 -18.07 -26.53
N ILE A 568 0.03 -17.64 -25.48
CA ILE A 568 -0.35 -16.25 -25.27
C ILE A 568 0.22 -15.76 -23.93
N TRP A 569 0.78 -14.56 -23.95
CA TRP A 569 1.31 -13.92 -22.74
C TRP A 569 0.79 -12.49 -22.60
N ILE A 570 0.06 -12.25 -21.53
CA ILE A 570 -0.48 -10.93 -21.16
C ILE A 570 0.25 -10.45 -19.91
N ASP A 571 1.06 -9.41 -20.04
CA ASP A 571 2.03 -9.03 -19.01
C ASP A 571 2.08 -7.52 -18.74
N HIS A 572 2.23 -7.10 -17.48
CA HIS A 572 2.39 -5.68 -17.12
C HIS A 572 1.33 -4.74 -17.75
N CYS A 573 0.09 -5.20 -17.92
CA CYS A 573 -1.00 -4.38 -18.43
C CYS A 573 -1.81 -3.76 -17.29
N TYR A 574 -2.39 -2.59 -17.53
CA TYR A 574 -3.41 -1.99 -16.67
C TYR A 574 -4.77 -2.22 -17.32
N LEU A 575 -5.70 -2.85 -16.59
CA LEU A 575 -6.99 -3.31 -17.10
C LEU A 575 -8.11 -2.83 -16.19
N ALA A 576 -9.03 -1.99 -16.70
CA ALA A 576 -10.12 -1.44 -15.90
C ALA A 576 -11.35 -1.04 -16.73
N ARG A 577 -12.53 -1.01 -16.09
CA ARG A 577 -13.75 -0.35 -16.63
C ARG A 577 -14.16 -0.73 -18.05
N ALA A 578 -13.87 -1.96 -18.51
CA ALA A 578 -14.44 -2.47 -19.77
C ALA A 578 -15.98 -2.60 -19.67
N THR A 579 -16.65 -2.77 -20.82
CA THR A 579 -18.12 -2.89 -20.84
C THR A 579 -18.58 -4.27 -20.37
N ASP A 580 -17.93 -5.35 -20.82
CA ASP A 580 -18.22 -6.72 -20.34
C ASP A 580 -17.13 -7.28 -19.43
N GLY A 581 -16.13 -8.00 -19.95
CA GLY A 581 -15.00 -8.55 -19.19
C GLY A 581 -13.68 -7.77 -19.36
N LEU A 582 -12.69 -7.99 -18.48
CA LEU A 582 -11.33 -7.47 -18.74
C LEU A 582 -10.51 -8.44 -19.58
N LEU A 583 -10.56 -9.74 -19.26
CA LEU A 583 -9.77 -10.74 -19.98
C LEU A 583 -10.52 -12.08 -20.07
N ASP A 584 -10.85 -12.47 -21.29
CA ASP A 584 -11.60 -13.70 -21.56
C ASP A 584 -10.75 -14.68 -22.38
N VAL A 585 -10.57 -15.90 -21.87
CA VAL A 585 -9.82 -16.99 -22.52
C VAL A 585 -10.75 -18.17 -22.74
N THR A 586 -11.08 -18.46 -23.99
CA THR A 586 -12.20 -19.37 -24.31
C THR A 586 -11.90 -20.22 -25.55
N HIS A 587 -12.80 -21.15 -25.88
CA HIS A 587 -12.77 -21.93 -27.13
C HIS A 587 -11.52 -22.81 -27.28
N ALA A 588 -11.21 -23.58 -26.25
CA ALA A 588 -10.05 -24.46 -26.14
C ALA A 588 -8.70 -23.72 -26.22
N SER A 589 -8.68 -22.41 -25.96
CA SER A 589 -7.45 -21.67 -25.83
C SER A 589 -6.59 -22.25 -24.70
N THR A 590 -5.28 -22.36 -24.91
CA THR A 590 -4.38 -23.05 -23.97
C THR A 590 -2.95 -22.53 -24.06
N ALA A 591 -2.08 -22.96 -23.15
CA ALA A 591 -0.72 -22.44 -23.05
C ALA A 591 -0.71 -20.91 -22.86
N VAL A 592 -1.44 -20.44 -21.85
CA VAL A 592 -1.59 -19.01 -21.54
C VAL A 592 -0.95 -18.68 -20.20
N THR A 593 -0.19 -17.58 -20.15
CA THR A 593 0.28 -16.95 -18.91
C THR A 593 -0.23 -15.52 -18.81
N ILE A 594 -0.78 -15.17 -17.66
CA ILE A 594 -1.33 -13.85 -17.33
C ILE A 594 -0.56 -13.36 -16.12
N SER A 595 0.34 -12.39 -16.30
CA SER A 595 1.29 -12.00 -15.26
C SER A 595 1.49 -10.51 -15.06
N ASN A 596 1.89 -10.11 -13.85
CA ASN A 596 2.27 -8.72 -13.54
C ASN A 596 1.21 -7.66 -13.91
N ASN A 597 -0.05 -8.04 -14.13
CA ASN A 597 -1.08 -7.08 -14.54
C ASN A 597 -1.72 -6.42 -13.32
N TYR A 598 -2.20 -5.19 -13.51
CA TYR A 598 -3.00 -4.46 -12.53
C TYR A 598 -4.46 -4.41 -12.98
N PHE A 599 -5.35 -5.09 -12.26
CA PHE A 599 -6.79 -5.10 -12.50
C PHE A 599 -7.49 -4.24 -11.45
N THR A 600 -8.43 -3.37 -11.85
CA THR A 600 -9.20 -2.56 -10.89
C THR A 600 -10.53 -2.07 -11.48
N GLU A 601 -11.44 -1.60 -10.62
CA GLU A 601 -12.67 -0.89 -11.02
C GLU A 601 -13.52 -1.64 -12.07
N HIS A 602 -13.89 -2.89 -11.78
CA HIS A 602 -14.60 -3.72 -12.75
C HIS A 602 -15.36 -4.90 -12.12
N ASP A 603 -16.46 -5.33 -12.74
CA ASP A 603 -17.26 -6.45 -12.24
C ASP A 603 -16.67 -7.81 -12.65
N LYS A 604 -16.63 -8.08 -13.96
CA LYS A 604 -16.30 -9.40 -14.52
C LYS A 604 -14.82 -9.45 -14.93
N VAL A 605 -13.91 -9.65 -13.97
CA VAL A 605 -12.47 -9.47 -14.25
C VAL A 605 -11.92 -10.44 -15.30
N MET A 606 -11.99 -11.75 -15.06
CA MET A 606 -11.30 -12.73 -15.91
C MET A 606 -12.09 -14.03 -16.04
N LEU A 607 -12.51 -14.35 -17.27
CA LEU A 607 -13.22 -15.59 -17.58
C LEU A 607 -12.29 -16.58 -18.28
N LEU A 608 -12.13 -17.76 -17.69
CA LEU A 608 -11.38 -18.87 -18.28
C LEU A 608 -12.38 -19.98 -18.61
N GLY A 609 -12.79 -20.06 -19.88
CA GLY A 609 -13.82 -20.96 -20.39
C GLY A 609 -15.23 -20.36 -20.31
N HIS A 610 -15.98 -20.42 -21.41
CA HIS A 610 -17.19 -19.60 -21.60
C HIS A 610 -18.51 -20.29 -21.32
N ASN A 611 -18.59 -21.61 -21.51
CA ASN A 611 -19.83 -22.39 -21.44
C ASN A 611 -19.58 -23.72 -20.72
N ASP A 612 -20.53 -24.15 -19.89
CA ASP A 612 -20.49 -25.39 -19.10
C ASP A 612 -20.68 -26.65 -19.97
N ASP A 613 -21.19 -26.51 -21.19
CA ASP A 613 -21.34 -27.59 -22.17
C ASP A 613 -20.17 -27.67 -23.17
N TYR A 614 -19.27 -26.69 -23.15
CA TYR A 614 -18.16 -26.62 -24.10
C TYR A 614 -16.96 -27.43 -23.61
N ILE A 615 -17.10 -28.75 -23.67
CA ILE A 615 -16.13 -29.71 -23.12
C ILE A 615 -14.71 -29.63 -23.70
N ALA A 616 -14.53 -28.97 -24.85
CA ALA A 616 -13.20 -28.78 -25.44
C ALA A 616 -12.30 -27.91 -24.54
N ASP A 617 -12.86 -27.04 -23.69
CA ASP A 617 -12.11 -26.24 -22.70
C ASP A 617 -11.42 -27.11 -21.62
N ARG A 618 -11.65 -28.43 -21.57
CA ARG A 618 -10.87 -29.34 -20.71
C ARG A 618 -9.37 -29.35 -21.03
N SER A 619 -8.99 -29.03 -22.26
CA SER A 619 -7.57 -28.92 -22.67
C SER A 619 -6.93 -27.60 -22.24
N MET A 620 -7.71 -26.60 -21.80
CA MET A 620 -7.22 -25.29 -21.40
C MET A 620 -6.32 -25.39 -20.17
N LYS A 621 -5.12 -24.81 -20.29
CA LYS A 621 -4.12 -24.65 -19.23
C LYS A 621 -3.69 -23.19 -19.13
N VAL A 622 -3.98 -22.56 -17.98
CA VAL A 622 -3.68 -21.13 -17.75
C VAL A 622 -2.90 -20.94 -16.46
N THR A 623 -1.88 -20.08 -16.51
CA THR A 623 -1.14 -19.62 -15.32
C THR A 623 -1.51 -18.16 -15.06
N VAL A 624 -2.02 -17.88 -13.86
CA VAL A 624 -2.33 -16.52 -13.39
C VAL A 624 -1.37 -16.21 -12.26
N VAL A 625 -0.38 -15.34 -12.49
CA VAL A 625 0.75 -15.17 -11.56
C VAL A 625 1.23 -13.73 -11.40
N PHE A 626 1.59 -13.31 -10.18
CA PHE A 626 2.09 -11.95 -9.90
C PHE A 626 1.15 -10.78 -10.26
N ASN A 627 -0.14 -11.04 -10.48
CA ASN A 627 -1.10 -9.97 -10.75
C ASN A 627 -1.50 -9.26 -9.45
N HIS A 628 -1.84 -7.98 -9.57
CA HIS A 628 -2.48 -7.19 -8.53
C HIS A 628 -3.95 -7.02 -8.88
N PHE A 629 -4.82 -7.73 -8.16
CA PHE A 629 -6.26 -7.54 -8.18
C PHE A 629 -6.62 -6.46 -7.15
N GLY A 630 -6.73 -5.23 -7.64
CA GLY A 630 -6.95 -4.03 -6.86
C GLY A 630 -8.39 -3.88 -6.37
N ARG A 631 -8.71 -2.67 -5.91
CA ARG A 631 -10.01 -2.36 -5.33
C ARG A 631 -11.11 -2.30 -6.37
N GLU A 632 -12.34 -2.33 -5.88
CA GLU A 632 -13.54 -2.16 -6.69
C GLU A 632 -13.70 -3.26 -7.76
N LEU A 633 -13.08 -4.41 -7.53
CA LEU A 633 -13.30 -5.63 -8.29
C LEU A 633 -14.43 -6.44 -7.67
N VAL A 634 -15.44 -6.82 -8.47
CA VAL A 634 -16.57 -7.59 -7.93
C VAL A 634 -16.25 -9.07 -7.85
N GLN A 635 -15.82 -9.68 -8.96
CA GLN A 635 -15.71 -11.14 -9.09
C GLN A 635 -14.78 -11.59 -10.22
N ARG A 636 -14.63 -12.92 -10.36
CA ARG A 636 -13.94 -13.60 -11.47
C ARG A 636 -12.44 -13.36 -11.53
N MET A 637 -11.72 -13.61 -10.45
CA MET A 637 -10.26 -13.45 -10.37
C MET A 637 -9.53 -14.78 -10.06
N PRO A 638 -9.54 -15.80 -10.93
CA PRO A 638 -10.35 -15.95 -12.14
C PRO A 638 -11.71 -16.63 -11.86
N ARG A 639 -12.59 -16.67 -12.86
CA ARG A 639 -13.72 -17.62 -12.93
C ARG A 639 -13.41 -18.69 -13.98
N VAL A 640 -13.30 -19.95 -13.58
CA VAL A 640 -12.80 -21.06 -14.43
C VAL A 640 -13.89 -22.06 -14.78
N ARG A 641 -13.86 -22.60 -15.99
CA ARG A 641 -14.68 -23.73 -16.44
C ARG A 641 -13.82 -24.83 -17.06
N HIS A 642 -14.16 -26.09 -16.77
CA HIS A 642 -13.55 -27.32 -17.31
C HIS A 642 -12.04 -27.53 -17.11
N GLY A 643 -11.22 -26.61 -17.63
CA GLY A 643 -9.76 -26.72 -17.71
C GLY A 643 -9.04 -26.57 -16.37
N TYR A 644 -7.79 -26.12 -16.46
CA TYR A 644 -6.90 -26.01 -15.32
C TYR A 644 -6.33 -24.60 -15.20
N ALA A 645 -6.42 -24.03 -13.99
CA ALA A 645 -5.78 -22.77 -13.63
C ALA A 645 -4.79 -22.97 -12.48
N HIS A 646 -3.53 -22.59 -12.69
CA HIS A 646 -2.58 -22.35 -11.62
C HIS A 646 -2.62 -20.87 -11.25
N VAL A 647 -3.14 -20.55 -10.07
CA VAL A 647 -3.30 -19.20 -9.55
C VAL A 647 -2.22 -19.00 -8.49
N ALA A 648 -1.11 -18.36 -8.85
CA ALA A 648 0.10 -18.34 -8.02
C ALA A 648 0.55 -16.92 -7.65
N ASN A 649 0.91 -16.65 -6.39
CA ASN A 649 1.49 -15.38 -5.98
C ASN A 649 0.78 -14.10 -6.49
N ASN A 650 -0.56 -14.08 -6.53
CA ASN A 650 -1.35 -12.89 -6.86
C ASN A 650 -1.83 -12.18 -5.59
N TYR A 651 -1.93 -10.86 -5.65
CA TYR A 651 -2.41 -10.01 -4.56
C TYR A 651 -3.87 -9.65 -4.79
N TYR A 652 -4.73 -9.79 -3.78
CA TYR A 652 -6.16 -9.49 -3.83
C TYR A 652 -6.56 -8.50 -2.74
N ASP A 653 -6.98 -7.29 -3.13
CA ASP A 653 -7.48 -6.24 -2.23
C ASP A 653 -9.01 -6.10 -2.31
N GLN A 654 -9.71 -6.81 -1.43
CA GLN A 654 -11.12 -6.60 -1.11
C GLN A 654 -12.10 -6.73 -2.29
N TRP A 655 -12.35 -7.97 -2.71
CA TRP A 655 -13.40 -8.29 -3.69
C TRP A 655 -14.81 -7.93 -3.20
N LEU A 656 -15.74 -7.62 -4.12
CA LEU A 656 -17.11 -7.22 -3.75
C LEU A 656 -18.13 -8.37 -3.78
N MET A 657 -17.79 -9.54 -4.34
CA MET A 657 -18.62 -10.75 -4.28
C MET A 657 -17.79 -12.00 -3.94
N TYR A 658 -16.85 -12.39 -4.80
CA TYR A 658 -15.89 -13.47 -4.55
C TYR A 658 -14.58 -13.22 -5.31
N ALA A 659 -13.48 -13.88 -4.94
CA ALA A 659 -12.23 -13.77 -5.69
C ALA A 659 -12.12 -14.86 -6.76
N ILE A 660 -11.93 -16.12 -6.34
CA ILE A 660 -11.72 -17.26 -7.24
C ILE A 660 -13.03 -18.03 -7.38
N GLY A 661 -13.44 -18.36 -8.60
CA GLY A 661 -14.67 -19.13 -8.79
C GLY A 661 -14.65 -20.04 -10.00
N GLY A 662 -15.77 -20.72 -10.22
CA GLY A 662 -15.90 -21.60 -11.38
C GLY A 662 -17.16 -22.47 -11.41
N SER A 663 -17.40 -23.04 -12.58
CA SER A 663 -18.47 -23.99 -12.89
C SER A 663 -17.95 -25.13 -13.77
N ALA A 664 -18.70 -26.23 -13.90
CA ALA A 664 -18.36 -27.38 -14.75
C ALA A 664 -17.00 -28.07 -14.47
N ASN A 665 -16.71 -28.32 -13.18
CA ASN A 665 -15.58 -29.13 -12.69
C ASN A 665 -14.17 -28.67 -13.14
N PRO A 666 -13.80 -27.38 -12.93
CA PRO A 666 -12.45 -26.93 -13.21
C PRO A 666 -11.48 -27.45 -12.13
N THR A 667 -10.20 -27.58 -12.50
CA THR A 667 -9.12 -27.78 -11.53
C THR A 667 -8.45 -26.46 -11.22
N ILE A 668 -8.39 -26.10 -9.94
CA ILE A 668 -7.81 -24.83 -9.49
C ILE A 668 -6.78 -25.10 -8.39
N LEU A 669 -5.53 -24.74 -8.67
CA LEU A 669 -4.47 -24.68 -7.68
C LEU A 669 -4.24 -23.21 -7.31
N SER A 670 -4.69 -22.80 -6.13
CA SER A 670 -4.30 -21.54 -5.49
C SER A 670 -3.03 -21.77 -4.70
N GLU A 671 -1.93 -21.13 -5.08
CA GLU A 671 -0.64 -21.29 -4.41
C GLU A 671 0.06 -19.96 -4.10
N GLY A 672 0.31 -19.69 -2.82
CA GLY A 672 1.10 -18.54 -2.40
C GLY A 672 0.45 -17.20 -2.71
N ASN A 673 -0.85 -17.08 -2.82
CA ASN A 673 -1.56 -15.82 -3.01
C ASN A 673 -1.74 -15.04 -1.70
N TYR A 674 -2.09 -13.77 -1.81
CA TYR A 674 -2.35 -12.89 -0.66
C TYR A 674 -3.76 -12.29 -0.74
N PHE A 675 -4.68 -12.77 0.09
CA PHE A 675 -6.08 -12.39 0.10
C PHE A 675 -6.43 -11.48 1.26
N ILE A 676 -6.91 -10.27 0.97
CA ILE A 676 -7.57 -9.41 1.96
C ILE A 676 -9.06 -9.41 1.64
N ALA A 677 -9.86 -10.06 2.49
CA ALA A 677 -11.31 -9.98 2.33
C ALA A 677 -11.83 -8.56 2.60
N PRO A 678 -12.92 -8.13 1.96
CA PRO A 678 -13.64 -6.90 2.34
C PRO A 678 -14.21 -7.00 3.76
N ASP A 679 -14.53 -5.87 4.40
CA ASP A 679 -15.06 -5.86 5.78
C ASP A 679 -16.42 -6.55 5.93
N LYS A 680 -17.21 -6.62 4.85
CA LYS A 680 -18.53 -7.26 4.82
C LYS A 680 -18.44 -8.73 5.25
N ALA A 681 -19.20 -9.10 6.28
CA ALA A 681 -19.13 -10.42 6.91
C ALA A 681 -19.47 -11.60 5.99
N TYR A 682 -20.23 -11.37 4.91
CA TYR A 682 -20.67 -12.40 3.96
C TYR A 682 -19.76 -12.54 2.73
N ASN A 683 -18.74 -11.68 2.58
CA ASN A 683 -17.77 -11.73 1.47
C ASN A 683 -16.40 -12.19 1.97
N LYS A 684 -16.37 -13.20 2.85
CA LYS A 684 -15.13 -13.72 3.45
C LYS A 684 -14.59 -14.94 2.70
N GLU A 685 -15.47 -15.71 2.07
CA GLU A 685 -15.04 -16.82 1.25
C GLU A 685 -14.35 -16.28 -0.02
N VAL A 686 -13.11 -16.69 -0.23
CA VAL A 686 -12.35 -16.44 -1.46
C VAL A 686 -13.02 -17.14 -2.64
N THR A 687 -13.53 -18.34 -2.38
CA THR A 687 -14.03 -19.28 -3.37
C THR A 687 -15.53 -19.13 -3.62
N LYS A 688 -15.97 -19.23 -4.88
CA LYS A 688 -17.38 -19.36 -5.25
C LYS A 688 -17.60 -20.46 -6.27
N ARG A 689 -18.41 -21.46 -5.91
CA ARG A 689 -18.86 -22.50 -6.83
C ARG A 689 -20.15 -22.03 -7.47
N GLU A 690 -20.15 -21.91 -8.78
CA GLU A 690 -21.32 -21.56 -9.57
C GLU A 690 -22.04 -22.86 -9.98
N THR A 691 -22.67 -23.53 -9.01
CA THR A 691 -23.50 -24.71 -9.24
C THR A 691 -24.46 -24.94 -8.07
N GLU A 692 -25.65 -25.45 -8.37
CA GLU A 692 -26.64 -25.92 -7.38
C GLU A 692 -26.44 -27.40 -7.01
N GLU A 693 -25.56 -28.11 -7.71
CA GLU A 693 -25.42 -29.56 -7.61
C GLU A 693 -24.58 -30.01 -6.39
N LYS A 694 -24.94 -31.17 -5.83
CA LYS A 694 -24.20 -31.82 -4.72
C LYS A 694 -22.80 -32.34 -5.10
N GLY A 695 -22.39 -32.24 -6.38
CA GLY A 695 -21.18 -32.86 -6.94
C GLY A 695 -19.88 -32.06 -6.82
N TRP A 696 -19.93 -30.75 -6.52
CA TRP A 696 -18.74 -29.87 -6.52
C TRP A 696 -17.65 -30.29 -5.53
N LYS A 697 -17.99 -31.08 -4.49
CA LYS A 697 -17.02 -31.61 -3.52
C LYS A 697 -15.96 -32.50 -4.19
N SER A 698 -16.24 -33.04 -5.37
CA SER A 698 -15.28 -33.80 -6.19
C SER A 698 -14.33 -32.90 -6.99
N TRP A 699 -14.68 -31.63 -7.20
CA TRP A 699 -13.88 -30.69 -7.98
C TRP A 699 -12.59 -30.37 -7.26
N LYS A 700 -11.49 -30.38 -8.02
CA LYS A 700 -10.13 -30.31 -7.47
C LYS A 700 -9.70 -28.87 -7.24
N TRP A 701 -10.07 -28.31 -6.10
CA TRP A 701 -9.72 -26.94 -5.70
C TRP A 701 -8.88 -27.00 -4.43
N ARG A 702 -7.67 -26.45 -4.48
CA ARG A 702 -6.78 -26.41 -3.33
C ARG A 702 -6.18 -25.04 -3.15
N SER A 703 -5.82 -24.80 -1.89
CA SER A 703 -5.02 -23.68 -1.44
C SER A 703 -3.76 -24.24 -0.78
N SER A 704 -2.62 -23.63 -1.07
CA SER A 704 -1.32 -23.95 -0.48
C SER A 704 -0.50 -22.66 -0.35
N LYS A 705 0.22 -22.46 0.77
CA LYS A 705 1.03 -21.24 1.03
C LYS A 705 0.27 -19.89 0.97
N ASP A 706 -1.03 -19.89 0.76
CA ASP A 706 -1.84 -18.67 0.67
C ASP A 706 -1.91 -17.97 2.03
N VAL A 707 -2.00 -16.65 2.00
CA VAL A 707 -2.24 -15.80 3.15
C VAL A 707 -3.66 -15.26 3.10
N PHE A 708 -4.39 -15.42 4.19
CA PHE A 708 -5.76 -14.95 4.31
C PHE A 708 -5.88 -13.89 5.43
N LEU A 709 -6.36 -12.71 5.08
CA LEU A 709 -6.54 -11.59 5.99
C LEU A 709 -7.99 -11.12 6.02
N ASN A 710 -8.33 -10.38 7.08
CA ASN A 710 -9.66 -9.85 7.35
C ASN A 710 -10.77 -10.92 7.35
N GLY A 711 -10.44 -12.12 7.84
CA GLY A 711 -11.39 -13.25 7.87
C GLY A 711 -11.55 -13.96 6.53
N ALA A 712 -10.75 -13.63 5.51
CA ALA A 712 -10.70 -14.40 4.29
C ALA A 712 -10.48 -15.90 4.59
N TYR A 713 -11.08 -16.76 3.80
CA TYR A 713 -10.76 -18.18 3.83
C TYR A 713 -11.01 -18.82 2.47
N PHE A 714 -10.26 -19.88 2.17
CA PHE A 714 -10.47 -20.71 1.00
C PHE A 714 -11.10 -22.02 1.45
N LEU A 715 -12.23 -22.40 0.86
CA LEU A 715 -12.85 -23.69 1.11
C LEU A 715 -12.29 -24.68 0.07
N PRO A 716 -11.51 -25.73 0.42
CA PRO A 716 -10.94 -26.67 -0.55
C PRO A 716 -11.88 -27.84 -0.89
N SER A 717 -11.64 -28.52 -2.00
CA SER A 717 -12.42 -29.70 -2.45
C SER A 717 -11.64 -30.65 -3.37
N GLY A 718 -12.16 -31.85 -3.60
CA GLY A 718 -11.56 -32.90 -4.43
C GLY A 718 -10.48 -33.70 -3.70
N TYR A 719 -9.97 -34.77 -4.31
CA TYR A 719 -8.84 -35.57 -3.82
C TYR A 719 -7.86 -35.89 -4.98
N GLY A 720 -6.66 -36.34 -4.63
CA GLY A 720 -5.59 -36.66 -5.60
C GLY A 720 -4.70 -35.48 -5.97
N SER A 721 -3.69 -35.75 -6.81
CA SER A 721 -2.75 -34.72 -7.26
C SER A 721 -3.42 -33.69 -8.16
N ILE A 722 -3.02 -32.44 -7.95
CA ILE A 722 -3.43 -31.26 -8.70
C ILE A 722 -2.22 -30.41 -9.12
N ALA A 723 -1.01 -30.99 -9.04
CA ALA A 723 0.19 -30.30 -9.49
C ALA A 723 0.00 -29.89 -10.96
N PRO A 724 0.54 -28.72 -11.37
CA PRO A 724 0.35 -28.19 -12.71
C PRO A 724 0.94 -29.08 -13.81
N LYS A 725 1.82 -30.02 -13.45
CA LYS A 725 2.57 -30.88 -14.37
C LYS A 725 3.36 -30.05 -15.40
N TYR A 726 3.97 -28.98 -14.92
CA TYR A 726 4.87 -28.17 -15.73
C TYR A 726 6.03 -29.00 -16.27
N THR A 727 6.44 -28.72 -17.50
CA THR A 727 7.78 -29.12 -17.96
C THR A 727 8.85 -28.36 -17.16
N ARG A 728 10.12 -28.70 -17.39
CA ARG A 728 11.22 -28.00 -16.72
C ARG A 728 11.24 -26.50 -17.07
N GLU A 729 10.93 -26.16 -18.31
CA GLU A 729 10.92 -24.80 -18.86
C GLU A 729 9.71 -24.00 -18.36
N GLN A 730 8.58 -24.68 -18.09
CA GLN A 730 7.38 -24.04 -17.53
C GLN A 730 7.47 -23.83 -16.02
N SER A 731 8.34 -24.59 -15.34
CA SER A 731 8.40 -24.63 -13.88
C SER A 731 9.01 -23.37 -13.28
N PHE A 732 8.43 -22.92 -12.18
CA PHE A 732 8.95 -21.80 -11.39
C PHE A 732 8.67 -22.01 -9.91
N ILE A 733 9.40 -21.30 -9.06
CA ILE A 733 9.22 -21.39 -7.61
C ILE A 733 8.07 -20.47 -7.21
N VAL A 734 7.01 -21.06 -6.65
CA VAL A 734 5.92 -20.31 -6.01
C VAL A 734 6.33 -19.95 -4.58
N ALA A 735 6.43 -18.65 -4.32
CA ALA A 735 6.81 -18.09 -3.02
C ALA A 735 5.70 -18.26 -1.97
N GLN A 736 6.04 -18.07 -0.69
CA GLN A 736 5.03 -17.96 0.37
C GLN A 736 4.14 -16.73 0.12
N GLY A 737 2.83 -16.83 0.40
CA GLY A 737 1.90 -15.72 0.13
C GLY A 737 2.25 -14.43 0.85
N SER A 738 2.98 -14.49 1.96
CA SER A 738 3.48 -13.30 2.66
C SER A 738 4.46 -12.44 1.84
N LEU A 739 5.08 -13.00 0.79
CA LEU A 739 5.99 -12.28 -0.12
C LEU A 739 5.27 -11.64 -1.30
N THR A 740 4.06 -12.09 -1.60
CA THR A 740 3.28 -11.63 -2.75
C THR A 740 3.06 -10.12 -2.83
N PRO A 741 2.79 -9.39 -1.72
CA PRO A 741 2.71 -7.93 -1.79
C PRO A 741 3.96 -7.26 -2.35
N SER A 742 5.15 -7.81 -2.07
CA SER A 742 6.41 -7.31 -2.64
C SER A 742 6.59 -7.74 -4.10
N LEU A 743 6.31 -9.02 -4.41
CA LEU A 743 6.45 -9.60 -5.75
C LEU A 743 5.51 -8.99 -6.81
N THR A 744 4.44 -8.32 -6.36
CA THR A 744 3.41 -7.68 -7.20
C THR A 744 3.41 -6.15 -7.06
N SER A 745 4.44 -5.59 -6.43
CA SER A 745 4.51 -4.14 -6.13
C SER A 745 4.61 -3.26 -7.39
N ASP A 746 5.15 -3.82 -8.47
CA ASP A 746 5.31 -3.16 -9.77
C ASP A 746 4.29 -3.64 -10.83
N ALA A 747 3.20 -4.30 -10.41
CA ALA A 747 2.18 -4.75 -11.35
C ALA A 747 1.53 -3.60 -12.13
N GLY A 748 1.27 -3.80 -13.41
CA GLY A 748 0.80 -2.80 -14.37
C GLY A 748 1.93 -2.23 -15.24
N PRO A 749 1.64 -1.25 -16.12
CA PRO A 749 2.61 -0.73 -17.07
C PRO A 749 3.79 -0.03 -16.38
N LEU A 750 5.01 -0.38 -16.81
CA LEU A 750 6.24 0.17 -16.27
C LEU A 750 6.66 1.45 -17.00
N GLN A 751 7.24 2.39 -16.25
CA GLN A 751 7.84 3.61 -16.79
C GLN A 751 9.29 3.34 -17.20
N CYS A 752 9.51 2.52 -18.24
CA CYS A 752 10.87 2.24 -18.72
C CYS A 752 11.44 3.44 -19.47
N VAL A 753 12.67 3.86 -19.13
CA VAL A 753 13.40 4.91 -19.83
C VAL A 753 14.50 4.28 -20.69
N VAL A 754 14.66 4.74 -21.92
CA VAL A 754 15.69 4.22 -22.85
C VAL A 754 17.08 4.42 -22.25
N ASN A 755 17.94 3.39 -22.32
CA ASN A 755 19.27 3.33 -21.71
C ASN A 755 19.31 3.38 -20.17
N GLU A 756 18.18 3.18 -19.50
CA GLU A 756 18.11 2.96 -18.05
C GLU A 756 17.48 1.60 -17.79
N PRO A 757 17.83 0.87 -16.72
CA PRO A 757 17.06 -0.30 -16.29
C PRO A 757 15.57 0.05 -16.17
N CYS A 758 14.72 -0.83 -16.67
CA CYS A 758 13.30 -0.82 -16.31
C CYS A 758 13.09 -1.54 -14.97
#